data_AF-A0A937FE69-F1
#
_entry.id   AF-A0A937FE69-F1
#
_cell.length_a   1.000
_cell.length_b   1.000
_cell.length_c   1.000
_cell.angle_alpha   90.00
_cell.angle_beta   90.00
_cell.angle_gamma   90.00
#
_symmetry.space_group_name_H-M   'P 1'
#
loop_
_entity.id
_entity.type
_entity.pdbx_description
1 polymer ?
#
loop_
_entity_poly.entity_id
_entity_poly.type
_entity_poly.pdbx_seq_one_letter_code
_entity_poly.pdbx_strand_id
1 'polypeptide(L)'
;MFKDNKKLKYLLIYGLIAISILVTFNYSKSLFMTKQLKYNEFKTMLKDKQIEEVVIDTNVINIYPIKENKDYGKSIYTVNLNDPSLVKELDDAGVKYGGKKPDSFPVMELLLSWILPMVFVIFVGRLMFGKMDKKMGGGVMSFGKNTAKLYAEDQTGITFDNVAGQEEAKESLKEIVDFLHKPERYTEIGAKLPKGALLVGPPGTGKTLLAKAVAGEAKVPFFSLSGSDFVEMFVGMGASRVRDLFRQAEEKAPCIVFIDEVDAIGKSREGNISGNDEREQTLNQLLAEMDGFDSSKGVVILAATNRPEILDKALLRPGRFDRRVIVDRPDLIGRQEILKVHAKDVKLDSEVNLESIAKGTPGAVGADLANIVNEAALRAVKHKRTEVIQEDLEEAVEVIIAGKEKKDRILSPREKKIVAFHEVGHALVAALLKNTDPVHKITIVPRTMGALGYTMQLPEEEKYLVSKDELLDQITVMLGGRAAEEVEFNLISTGASNDIERATQSARSMVALYGMTETFDMMALETVRNRYLDGRNAANCSEQTLTRVDEETLNIIKDCHKKAIKLLDENRDLLTKISNTLLDKETLMGDEFLEMVFEKYPELKALKEEKDKERESREEARKAIYAKSKEEDLSINNEKVTEDTTDENNNQRIEEKIENISLE
;
A
#
# COMPACT_ATOMS: atom_id res chain seq x y z
N MET A 1 39.05 42.48 -25.27
CA MET A 1 37.67 43.00 -25.36
C MET A 1 36.85 41.90 -26.00
N PHE A 2 36.14 41.01 -25.32
CA PHE A 2 35.03 41.23 -24.39
C PHE A 2 35.09 40.21 -23.24
N LYS A 3 35.27 40.72 -22.03
CA LYS A 3 35.22 39.97 -20.77
C LYS A 3 33.75 39.62 -20.49
N ASP A 4 33.49 38.40 -20.02
CA ASP A 4 32.24 37.85 -19.48
C ASP A 4 31.17 38.88 -19.08
N ASN A 5 30.45 39.41 -20.07
CA ASN A 5 29.38 40.36 -19.81
C ASN A 5 28.09 39.55 -19.70
N LYS A 6 27.92 38.89 -18.55
CA LYS A 6 26.71 38.09 -18.22
C LYS A 6 25.43 38.85 -18.57
N LYS A 7 25.43 40.18 -18.35
CA LYS A 7 24.36 41.10 -18.74
C LYS A 7 24.03 41.07 -20.24
N LEU A 8 25.02 40.98 -21.12
CA LEU A 8 24.84 40.91 -22.57
C LEU A 8 24.24 39.56 -23.00
N LYS A 9 24.69 38.44 -22.41
CA LYS A 9 24.10 37.11 -22.65
C LYS A 9 22.64 37.04 -22.20
N TYR A 10 22.32 37.61 -21.03
CA TYR A 10 20.93 37.74 -20.57
C TYR A 10 20.10 38.60 -21.53
N LEU A 11 20.62 39.75 -21.96
CA LEU A 11 19.91 40.64 -22.90
C LEU A 11 19.58 39.96 -24.23
N LEU A 12 20.48 39.11 -24.73
CA LEU A 12 20.27 38.33 -25.96
C LEU A 12 19.19 37.24 -25.80
N ILE A 13 19.22 36.49 -24.69
CA ILE A 13 18.21 35.43 -24.41
C ILE A 13 16.82 36.05 -24.22
N TYR A 14 16.72 37.15 -23.48
CA TYR A 14 15.45 37.86 -23.31
C TYR A 14 14.97 38.53 -24.60
N GLY A 15 15.89 39.04 -25.42
CA GLY A 15 15.57 39.53 -26.76
C GLY A 15 14.94 38.44 -27.62
N LEU A 16 15.48 37.22 -27.59
CA LEU A 16 14.92 36.07 -28.31
C LEU A 16 13.53 35.67 -27.80
N ILE A 17 13.31 35.64 -26.49
CA ILE A 17 12.00 35.33 -25.90
C ILE A 17 10.97 36.41 -26.27
N ALA A 18 11.35 37.68 -26.17
CA ALA A 18 10.48 38.80 -26.53
C ALA A 18 10.11 38.75 -28.03
N ILE A 19 11.07 38.48 -28.91
CA ILE A 19 10.83 38.30 -30.35
C ILE A 19 9.90 37.10 -30.59
N SER A 20 10.11 35.98 -29.89
CA SER A 20 9.25 34.80 -30.01
C SER A 20 7.80 35.13 -29.63
N ILE A 21 7.58 35.81 -28.50
CA ILE A 21 6.23 36.25 -28.07
C ILE A 21 5.62 37.21 -29.09
N LEU A 22 6.41 38.13 -29.64
CA LEU A 22 5.96 39.11 -30.64
C LEU A 22 5.56 38.43 -31.97
N VAL A 23 6.33 37.42 -32.40
CA VAL A 23 6.03 36.62 -33.59
C VAL A 23 4.76 35.80 -33.35
N THR A 24 4.64 35.14 -32.19
CA THR A 24 3.44 34.37 -31.83
C THR A 24 2.21 35.28 -31.74
N PHE A 25 2.33 36.49 -31.18
CA PHE A 25 1.23 37.44 -31.07
C PHE A 25 0.81 37.98 -32.44
N ASN A 26 1.75 38.37 -33.31
CA ASN A 26 1.43 38.80 -34.68
C ASN A 26 0.83 37.66 -35.50
N TYR A 27 1.34 36.44 -35.35
CA TYR A 27 0.79 35.25 -36.02
C TYR A 27 -0.63 34.95 -35.54
N SER A 28 -0.87 35.05 -34.22
CA SER A 28 -2.21 34.88 -33.63
C SER A 28 -3.17 35.97 -34.11
N LYS A 29 -2.75 37.24 -34.13
CA LYS A 29 -3.54 38.35 -34.65
C LYS A 29 -3.88 38.12 -36.13
N SER A 30 -2.94 37.64 -36.94
CA SER A 30 -3.18 37.27 -38.33
C SER A 30 -4.25 36.19 -38.41
N LEU A 31 -4.15 35.11 -37.64
CA LEU A 31 -5.13 34.01 -37.64
C LEU A 31 -6.55 34.44 -37.24
N PHE A 32 -6.70 35.39 -36.31
CA PHE A 32 -8.03 35.84 -35.84
C PHE A 32 -8.67 36.92 -36.73
N MET A 33 -7.87 37.70 -37.46
CA MET A 33 -8.34 38.86 -38.23
C MET A 33 -8.40 38.63 -39.75
N THR A 34 -7.81 37.53 -40.25
CA THR A 34 -7.88 37.16 -41.67
C THR A 34 -8.71 35.89 -41.88
N LYS A 35 -9.61 35.92 -42.86
CA LYS A 35 -10.44 34.77 -43.22
C LYS A 35 -10.31 34.52 -44.73
N GLN A 36 -9.72 33.39 -45.10
CA GLN A 36 -9.67 32.97 -46.50
C GLN A 36 -10.97 32.25 -46.86
N LEU A 37 -11.64 32.73 -47.92
CA LEU A 37 -12.81 32.06 -48.49
C LEU A 37 -12.41 31.27 -49.74
N LYS A 38 -13.17 30.21 -50.04
CA LYS A 38 -13.10 29.57 -51.36
C LYS A 38 -13.81 30.45 -52.38
N TYR A 39 -13.36 30.41 -53.64
CA TYR A 39 -13.92 31.25 -54.71
C TYR A 39 -15.44 31.04 -54.92
N ASN A 40 -15.93 29.81 -54.77
CA ASN A 40 -17.37 29.52 -54.84
C ASN A 40 -18.18 30.12 -53.68
N GLU A 41 -17.59 30.20 -52.48
CA GLU A 41 -18.24 30.83 -51.32
C GLU A 41 -18.33 32.34 -51.52
N PHE A 42 -17.28 32.94 -52.10
CA PHE A 42 -17.31 34.33 -52.55
C PHE A 42 -18.43 34.59 -53.57
N LYS A 43 -18.57 33.75 -54.61
CA LYS A 43 -19.69 33.87 -55.57
C LYS A 43 -21.07 33.75 -54.92
N THR A 44 -21.18 32.92 -53.88
CA THR A 44 -22.42 32.77 -53.11
C THR A 44 -22.72 34.04 -52.31
N MET A 45 -21.73 34.58 -51.60
CA MET A 45 -21.85 35.85 -50.88
C MET A 45 -22.17 37.03 -51.82
N LEU A 46 -21.66 37.00 -53.05
CA LEU A 46 -21.97 37.99 -54.08
C LEU A 46 -23.45 37.91 -54.51
N LYS A 47 -23.98 36.70 -54.74
CA LYS A 47 -25.40 36.50 -55.06
C LYS A 47 -26.33 36.92 -53.91
N ASP A 48 -25.91 36.66 -52.68
CA ASP A 48 -26.67 37.00 -51.47
C ASP A 48 -26.59 38.49 -51.09
N LYS A 49 -25.94 39.33 -51.92
CA LYS A 49 -25.74 40.78 -51.73
C LYS A 49 -25.08 41.15 -50.39
N GLN A 50 -24.16 40.31 -49.92
CA GLN A 50 -23.48 40.50 -48.64
C GLN A 50 -22.14 41.25 -48.74
N ILE A 51 -21.84 41.83 -49.91
CA ILE A 51 -20.55 42.45 -50.24
C ILE A 51 -20.76 43.92 -50.58
N GLU A 52 -19.99 44.80 -49.93
CA GLU A 52 -20.03 46.25 -50.13
C GLU A 52 -19.01 46.70 -51.19
N GLU A 53 -17.78 46.19 -51.10
CA GLU A 53 -16.67 46.55 -51.99
C GLU A 53 -15.75 45.35 -52.26
N VAL A 54 -15.24 45.25 -53.48
CA VAL A 54 -14.26 44.23 -53.89
C VAL A 54 -13.03 44.88 -54.49
N VAL A 55 -11.86 44.61 -53.91
CA VAL A 55 -10.58 45.10 -54.45
C VAL A 55 -9.83 43.94 -55.10
N ILE A 56 -9.67 44.00 -56.41
CA ILE A 56 -9.04 42.95 -57.21
C ILE A 56 -7.54 43.27 -57.32
N ASP A 57 -6.72 42.38 -56.76
CA ASP A 57 -5.27 42.36 -56.93
C ASP A 57 -4.86 41.22 -57.88
N THR A 58 -3.60 41.19 -58.27
CA THR A 58 -3.02 40.30 -59.29
C THR A 58 -3.21 38.82 -58.93
N ASN A 59 -3.08 38.48 -57.64
CA ASN A 59 -3.16 37.09 -57.15
C ASN A 59 -4.35 36.86 -56.21
N VAL A 60 -4.97 37.91 -55.68
CA VAL A 60 -5.92 37.83 -54.57
C VAL A 60 -7.05 38.85 -54.79
N ILE A 61 -8.27 38.47 -54.45
CA ILE A 61 -9.42 39.35 -54.41
C ILE A 61 -9.75 39.61 -52.94
N ASN A 62 -9.65 40.87 -52.51
CA ASN A 62 -10.02 41.30 -51.17
C ASN A 62 -11.50 41.69 -51.15
N ILE A 63 -12.24 41.17 -50.16
CA ILE A 63 -13.69 41.27 -50.06
C ILE A 63 -14.04 42.06 -48.80
N TYR A 64 -14.78 43.16 -48.97
CA TYR A 64 -15.30 43.95 -47.87
C TYR A 64 -16.81 43.70 -47.75
N PRO A 65 -17.26 42.96 -46.71
CA PRO A 65 -18.68 42.67 -46.53
C PRO A 65 -19.44 43.91 -46.05
N ILE A 66 -20.77 43.90 -46.18
CA ILE A 66 -21.65 44.97 -45.66
C ILE A 66 -21.69 44.99 -44.12
N LYS A 67 -22.04 46.15 -43.53
CA LYS A 67 -22.14 46.38 -42.07
C LYS A 67 -22.97 45.37 -41.29
N GLU A 68 -23.95 44.76 -41.93
CA GLU A 68 -24.87 43.78 -41.32
C GLU A 68 -24.30 42.34 -41.30
N ASN A 69 -23.15 42.11 -41.94
CA ASN A 69 -22.50 40.80 -41.96
C ASN A 69 -21.70 40.55 -40.67
N LYS A 70 -21.76 39.32 -40.13
CA LYS A 70 -20.99 38.90 -38.95
C LYS A 70 -19.47 39.00 -39.13
N ASP A 71 -19.00 38.99 -40.38
CA ASP A 71 -17.58 39.15 -40.70
C ASP A 71 -17.20 40.61 -41.07
N TYR A 72 -18.08 41.60 -40.81
CA TYR A 72 -17.76 43.02 -40.96
C TYR A 72 -16.59 43.43 -40.07
N GLY A 73 -15.58 44.07 -40.67
CA GLY A 73 -14.34 44.46 -40.00
C GLY A 73 -13.20 43.41 -40.03
N LYS A 74 -13.42 42.23 -40.64
CA LYS A 74 -12.34 41.25 -40.91
C LYS A 74 -11.77 41.42 -42.30
N SER A 75 -10.48 41.11 -42.48
CA SER A 75 -9.85 41.08 -43.80
C SER A 75 -10.15 39.74 -44.49
N ILE A 76 -11.18 39.74 -45.33
CA ILE A 76 -11.61 38.56 -46.08
C ILE A 76 -10.96 38.58 -47.46
N TYR A 77 -10.40 37.45 -47.90
CA TYR A 77 -9.85 37.35 -49.25
C TYR A 77 -10.06 35.97 -49.88
N THR A 78 -10.09 35.93 -51.21
CA THR A 78 -10.08 34.70 -52.01
C THR A 78 -8.98 34.77 -53.05
N VAL A 79 -8.51 33.62 -53.54
CA VAL A 79 -7.56 33.56 -54.65
C VAL A 79 -8.21 34.11 -55.91
N ASN A 80 -7.47 34.93 -56.66
CA ASN A 80 -7.92 35.42 -57.97
C ASN A 80 -7.71 34.32 -59.02
N LEU A 81 -8.80 33.77 -59.56
CA LEU A 81 -8.77 32.75 -60.61
C LEU A 81 -8.77 33.34 -62.03
N ASN A 82 -8.69 34.67 -62.18
CA ASN A 82 -8.79 35.40 -63.44
C ASN A 82 -10.05 35.05 -64.24
N ASP A 83 -11.17 34.92 -63.53
CA ASP A 83 -12.47 34.59 -64.11
C ASP A 83 -12.97 35.75 -65.01
N PRO A 84 -13.10 35.55 -66.33
CA PRO A 84 -13.51 36.61 -67.27
C PRO A 84 -14.93 37.14 -67.02
N SER A 85 -15.76 36.37 -66.31
CA SER A 85 -17.16 36.73 -66.02
C SER A 85 -17.34 37.55 -64.74
N LEU A 86 -16.30 37.63 -63.89
CA LEU A 86 -16.41 38.21 -62.55
C LEU A 86 -16.77 39.70 -62.55
N VAL A 87 -16.20 40.49 -63.46
CA VAL A 87 -16.49 41.93 -63.55
C VAL A 87 -17.96 42.18 -63.88
N LYS A 88 -18.52 41.37 -64.77
CA LYS A 88 -19.94 41.45 -65.15
C LYS A 88 -20.86 41.01 -64.00
N GLU A 89 -20.48 39.95 -63.26
CA GLU A 89 -21.21 39.51 -62.07
C GLU A 89 -21.20 40.57 -60.95
N LEU A 90 -20.12 41.34 -60.81
CA LEU A 90 -20.02 42.44 -59.85
C LEU A 90 -20.89 43.64 -60.25
N ASP A 91 -20.93 43.97 -61.54
CA ASP A 91 -21.83 45.00 -62.10
C ASP A 91 -23.31 44.62 -61.90
N ASP A 92 -23.69 43.38 -62.23
CA ASP A 92 -25.06 42.88 -62.08
C ASP A 92 -25.52 42.88 -60.60
N ALA A 93 -24.58 42.69 -59.67
CA ALA A 93 -24.83 42.73 -58.22
C ALA A 93 -24.82 44.15 -57.62
N GLY A 94 -24.36 45.16 -58.37
CA GLY A 94 -24.25 46.56 -57.92
C GLY A 94 -23.16 46.82 -56.88
N VAL A 95 -22.10 46.00 -56.87
CA VAL A 95 -21.00 46.07 -55.90
C VAL A 95 -19.89 46.98 -56.41
N LYS A 96 -19.32 47.84 -55.54
CA LYS A 96 -18.19 48.69 -55.94
C LYS A 96 -16.94 47.84 -56.09
N TYR A 97 -16.18 48.00 -57.18
CA TYR A 97 -14.90 47.31 -57.33
C TYR A 97 -13.79 48.20 -57.89
N GLY A 98 -12.55 47.89 -57.50
CA GLY A 98 -11.36 48.65 -57.89
C GLY A 98 -10.08 47.82 -57.89
N GLY A 99 -9.03 48.31 -58.54
CA GLY A 99 -7.69 47.69 -58.57
C GLY A 99 -6.71 48.39 -57.62
N LYS A 100 -5.89 47.62 -56.90
CA LYS A 100 -4.90 48.17 -55.95
C LYS A 100 -3.60 48.57 -56.67
N LYS A 101 -3.06 49.77 -56.42
CA LYS A 101 -1.69 50.14 -56.83
C LYS A 101 -0.68 49.48 -55.86
N PRO A 102 0.51 49.04 -56.31
CA PRO A 102 1.52 48.51 -55.41
C PRO A 102 2.04 49.63 -54.49
N ASP A 103 1.80 49.51 -53.18
CA ASP A 103 2.30 50.46 -52.19
C ASP A 103 3.82 50.31 -51.99
N SER A 104 4.49 51.45 -51.90
CA SER A 104 5.93 51.57 -51.70
C SER A 104 6.27 51.33 -50.21
N PHE A 105 7.19 50.39 -49.94
CA PHE A 105 7.83 50.06 -48.65
C PHE A 105 7.25 50.71 -47.36
N PRO A 106 6.54 49.98 -46.48
CA PRO A 106 5.90 50.54 -45.29
C PRO A 106 6.87 50.54 -44.10
N VAL A 107 7.84 51.46 -44.10
CA VAL A 107 8.79 51.64 -42.97
C VAL A 107 8.05 51.95 -41.65
N MET A 108 6.88 52.58 -41.73
CA MET A 108 6.05 52.94 -40.58
C MET A 108 5.39 51.70 -39.93
N GLU A 109 5.02 50.69 -40.72
CA GLU A 109 4.42 49.44 -40.20
C GLU A 109 5.45 48.58 -39.47
N LEU A 110 6.70 48.61 -39.93
CA LEU A 110 7.84 47.97 -39.26
C LEU A 110 8.12 48.62 -37.90
N LEU A 111 8.14 49.96 -37.83
CA LEU A 111 8.39 50.71 -36.59
C LEU A 111 7.32 50.48 -35.53
N LEU A 112 6.04 50.58 -35.91
CA LEU A 112 4.92 50.45 -34.98
C LEU A 112 4.66 49.01 -34.55
N SER A 113 4.83 48.03 -35.45
CA SER A 113 4.44 46.64 -35.18
C SER A 113 5.56 45.79 -34.58
N TRP A 114 6.83 46.17 -34.78
CA TRP A 114 7.98 45.38 -34.29
C TRP A 114 8.82 46.11 -33.25
N ILE A 115 9.10 47.41 -33.46
CA ILE A 115 10.02 48.16 -32.59
C ILE A 115 9.31 48.64 -31.32
N LEU A 116 8.09 49.20 -31.45
CA LEU A 116 7.33 49.71 -30.31
C LEU A 116 7.02 48.63 -29.24
N PRO A 117 6.55 47.41 -29.61
CA PRO A 117 6.24 46.38 -28.61
C PRO A 117 7.50 45.81 -27.96
N MET A 118 8.63 45.76 -28.69
CA MET A 118 9.91 45.33 -28.14
C MET A 118 10.41 46.29 -27.05
N VAL A 119 10.32 47.60 -27.30
CA VAL A 119 10.66 48.63 -26.30
C VAL A 119 9.71 48.56 -25.10
N PHE A 120 8.41 48.31 -25.32
CA PHE A 120 7.43 48.16 -24.25
C PHE A 120 7.73 46.96 -23.33
N VAL A 121 8.05 45.78 -23.89
CA VAL A 121 8.42 44.59 -23.11
C VAL A 121 9.69 44.83 -22.30
N ILE A 122 10.70 45.49 -22.88
CA ILE A 122 11.93 45.84 -22.16
C ILE A 122 11.63 46.83 -21.01
N PHE A 123 10.75 47.81 -21.24
CA PHE A 123 10.36 48.81 -20.25
C PHE A 123 9.55 48.18 -19.09
N VAL A 124 8.54 47.37 -19.39
CA VAL A 124 7.71 46.67 -18.38
C VAL A 124 8.54 45.65 -17.61
N GLY A 125 9.43 44.91 -18.29
CA GLY A 125 10.37 44.00 -17.64
C GLY A 125 11.24 44.75 -16.62
N ARG A 126 11.79 45.91 -16.99
CA ARG A 126 12.61 46.71 -16.08
C ARG A 126 11.81 47.24 -14.87
N LEU A 127 10.52 47.56 -15.05
CA LEU A 127 9.63 48.07 -14.00
C LEU A 127 9.15 46.97 -13.03
N MET A 128 8.87 45.76 -13.52
CA MET A 128 8.48 44.63 -12.68
C MET A 128 9.66 44.05 -11.88
N PHE A 129 10.86 43.95 -12.48
CA PHE A 129 12.02 43.37 -11.79
C PHE A 129 12.68 44.31 -10.78
N GLY A 130 12.51 45.64 -10.92
CA GLY A 130 12.93 46.59 -9.89
C GLY A 130 12.23 46.39 -8.54
N LYS A 131 11.10 45.65 -8.51
CA LYS A 131 10.33 45.33 -7.30
C LYS A 131 10.41 43.86 -6.88
N MET A 132 10.81 42.94 -7.77
CA MET A 132 10.86 41.50 -7.47
C MET A 132 12.20 41.04 -6.85
N ASP A 133 13.32 41.69 -7.18
CA ASP A 133 14.64 41.36 -6.59
C ASP A 133 14.73 41.67 -5.09
N LYS A 134 13.84 42.51 -4.55
CA LYS A 134 13.82 42.87 -3.11
C LYS A 134 12.87 42.01 -2.27
N LYS A 135 12.02 41.16 -2.86
CA LYS A 135 11.00 40.39 -2.13
C LYS A 135 11.05 38.88 -2.35
N MET A 136 11.76 38.40 -3.37
CA MET A 136 12.06 36.98 -3.58
C MET A 136 13.56 36.83 -3.83
N GLY A 137 14.31 36.66 -2.75
CA GLY A 137 15.73 36.37 -2.83
C GLY A 137 15.98 35.07 -3.59
N GLY A 138 16.78 35.14 -4.65
CA GLY A 138 17.26 33.97 -5.39
C GLY A 138 16.60 33.80 -6.75
N GLY A 139 17.36 34.07 -7.80
CA GLY A 139 16.94 33.94 -9.19
C GLY A 139 16.58 32.51 -9.60
N VAL A 140 16.05 32.41 -10.82
CA VAL A 140 15.51 31.23 -11.54
C VAL A 140 16.50 30.03 -11.69
N MET A 141 17.66 30.05 -11.02
CA MET A 141 18.63 28.95 -10.91
C MET A 141 18.29 27.92 -9.81
N SER A 142 17.09 27.96 -9.22
CA SER A 142 16.65 26.97 -8.22
C SER A 142 15.99 25.71 -8.81
N PHE A 143 15.95 25.54 -10.13
CA PHE A 143 15.33 24.36 -10.76
C PHE A 143 16.13 23.05 -10.62
N GLY A 144 17.28 23.07 -9.93
CA GLY A 144 18.07 21.88 -9.59
C GLY A 144 18.48 21.79 -8.11
N LYS A 145 17.95 22.66 -7.24
CA LYS A 145 18.18 22.66 -5.79
C LYS A 145 16.86 22.62 -5.02
N ASN A 146 15.90 21.82 -5.48
CA ASN A 146 14.86 21.37 -4.58
C ASN A 146 15.47 20.27 -3.70
N THR A 147 16.24 20.70 -2.70
CA THR A 147 16.43 19.89 -1.50
C THR A 147 15.03 19.68 -0.94
N ALA A 148 14.45 18.50 -1.16
CA ALA A 148 13.35 18.06 -0.31
C ALA A 148 13.82 18.32 1.12
N LYS A 149 13.07 19.13 1.88
CA LYS A 149 13.35 19.30 3.31
C LYS A 149 13.27 17.90 3.91
N LEU A 150 14.42 17.32 4.19
CA LEU A 150 14.52 16.09 4.96
C LEU A 150 14.02 16.46 6.35
N TYR A 151 12.79 16.05 6.65
CA TYR A 151 12.21 16.22 7.98
C TYR A 151 12.91 15.21 8.87
N ALA A 152 13.86 15.70 9.66
CA ALA A 152 14.31 14.97 10.84
C ALA A 152 13.26 15.20 11.92
N GLU A 153 12.63 14.14 12.41
CA GLU A 153 11.90 14.20 13.66
C GLU A 153 12.95 14.12 14.77
N ASP A 154 13.16 15.22 15.49
CA ASP A 154 14.16 15.26 16.58
C ASP A 154 13.79 14.28 17.71
N GLN A 155 12.49 14.02 17.91
CA GLN A 155 11.96 12.97 18.81
C GLN A 155 10.64 12.41 18.24
N THR A 156 10.54 11.09 18.13
CA THR A 156 9.35 10.40 17.60
C THR A 156 8.21 10.30 18.62
N GLY A 157 8.53 10.36 19.92
CA GLY A 157 7.58 10.17 21.02
C GLY A 157 7.04 8.72 21.16
N ILE A 158 7.56 7.79 20.36
CA ILE A 158 7.16 6.38 20.32
C ILE A 158 8.32 5.56 20.86
N THR A 159 8.05 4.65 21.80
CA THR A 159 9.05 3.77 22.43
C THR A 159 8.66 2.31 22.26
N PHE A 160 9.47 1.37 22.78
CA PHE A 160 9.12 -0.05 22.70
C PHE A 160 7.82 -0.42 23.45
N ASP A 161 7.36 0.41 24.39
CA ASP A 161 6.08 0.24 25.09
C ASP A 161 4.85 0.44 24.18
N ASN A 162 5.04 1.12 23.05
CA ASN A 162 3.98 1.34 22.04
C ASN A 162 3.95 0.23 20.98
N VAL A 163 4.92 -0.68 20.98
CA VAL A 163 4.97 -1.82 20.06
C VAL A 163 4.65 -3.07 20.86
N ALA A 164 3.74 -3.91 20.40
CA ALA A 164 3.39 -5.16 21.06
C ALA A 164 3.44 -6.33 20.07
N GLY A 165 3.59 -7.55 20.58
CA GLY A 165 3.57 -8.77 19.77
C GLY A 165 4.78 -8.96 18.84
N GLN A 166 5.91 -8.32 19.15
CA GLN A 166 7.15 -8.36 18.34
C GLN A 166 8.39 -8.50 19.23
N GLU A 167 8.34 -9.35 20.27
CA GLU A 167 9.39 -9.43 21.28
C GLU A 167 10.75 -9.87 20.72
N GLU A 168 10.78 -10.86 19.82
CA GLU A 168 12.01 -11.32 19.14
C GLU A 168 12.66 -10.20 18.31
N ALA A 169 11.83 -9.43 17.59
CA ALA A 169 12.29 -8.31 16.78
C ALA A 169 12.79 -7.16 17.67
N LYS A 170 12.12 -6.87 18.79
CA LYS A 170 12.57 -5.89 19.78
C LYS A 170 13.91 -6.30 20.39
N GLU A 171 14.07 -7.55 20.81
CA GLU A 171 15.32 -8.05 21.37
C GLU A 171 16.49 -7.87 20.41
N SER A 172 16.29 -8.25 19.14
CA SER A 172 17.28 -8.05 18.08
C SER A 172 17.66 -6.58 17.87
N LEU A 173 16.72 -5.67 18.10
CA LEU A 173 16.92 -4.22 17.94
C LEU A 173 17.42 -3.53 19.21
N LYS A 174 17.31 -4.14 20.40
CA LYS A 174 17.88 -3.61 21.65
C LYS A 174 19.40 -3.47 21.55
N GLU A 175 20.08 -4.38 20.85
CA GLU A 175 21.52 -4.25 20.56
C GLU A 175 21.84 -2.95 19.81
N ILE A 176 20.98 -2.55 18.86
CA ILE A 176 21.15 -1.32 18.09
C ILE A 176 20.89 -0.08 18.95
N VAL A 177 19.93 -0.16 19.87
CA VAL A 177 19.64 0.91 20.83
C VAL A 177 20.82 1.11 21.79
N ASP A 178 21.33 0.03 22.39
CA ASP A 178 22.50 0.09 23.30
C ASP A 178 23.73 0.65 22.58
N PHE A 179 23.94 0.26 21.33
CA PHE A 179 24.97 0.84 20.47
C PHE A 179 24.82 2.35 20.30
N LEU A 180 23.61 2.85 19.98
CA LEU A 180 23.37 4.29 19.81
C LEU A 180 23.54 5.09 21.11
N HIS A 181 23.34 4.45 22.27
CA HIS A 181 23.58 5.05 23.59
C HIS A 181 25.07 5.10 23.96
N LYS A 182 25.83 4.03 23.70
CA LYS A 182 27.23 3.88 24.12
C LYS A 182 28.12 3.31 23.00
N PRO A 183 28.36 4.06 21.91
CA PRO A 183 29.13 3.57 20.76
C PRO A 183 30.60 3.26 21.11
N GLU A 184 31.18 4.01 22.05
CA GLU A 184 32.59 3.90 22.47
C GLU A 184 32.93 2.51 23.01
N ARG A 185 32.05 1.93 23.83
CA ARG A 185 32.22 0.60 24.45
C ARG A 185 32.40 -0.52 23.41
N TYR A 186 31.73 -0.41 22.27
CA TYR A 186 31.86 -1.37 21.18
C TYR A 186 33.14 -1.15 20.36
N THR A 187 33.53 0.12 20.16
CA THR A 187 34.77 0.44 19.44
C THR A 187 36.04 0.07 20.22
N GLU A 188 36.03 0.18 21.56
CA GLU A 188 37.18 -0.14 22.43
C GLU A 188 37.57 -1.62 22.37
N ILE A 189 36.59 -2.52 22.31
CA ILE A 189 36.81 -3.97 22.18
C ILE A 189 37.02 -4.41 20.72
N GLY A 190 37.03 -3.47 19.77
CA GLY A 190 37.21 -3.73 18.34
C GLY A 190 36.01 -4.41 17.66
N ALA A 191 34.81 -4.32 18.24
CA ALA A 191 33.60 -4.86 17.62
C ALA A 191 33.23 -4.02 16.38
N LYS A 192 32.94 -4.70 15.26
CA LYS A 192 32.44 -4.03 14.06
C LYS A 192 30.98 -3.68 14.23
N LEU A 193 30.69 -2.40 14.12
CA LEU A 193 29.38 -1.81 14.29
C LEU A 193 28.46 -2.23 13.14
N PRO A 194 27.22 -2.67 13.41
CA PRO A 194 26.27 -2.97 12.35
C PRO A 194 25.92 -1.68 11.61
N LYS A 195 26.20 -1.63 10.31
CA LYS A 195 25.96 -0.41 9.50
C LYS A 195 24.48 -0.25 9.15
N GLY A 196 23.73 -1.35 9.12
CA GLY A 196 22.30 -1.28 8.91
C GLY A 196 21.57 -2.60 9.11
N ALA A 197 20.28 -2.48 9.40
CA ALA A 197 19.39 -3.63 9.59
C ALA A 197 18.21 -3.57 8.61
N LEU A 198 17.87 -4.72 8.05
CA LEU A 198 16.71 -4.90 7.19
C LEU A 198 15.57 -5.55 7.98
N LEU A 199 14.49 -4.80 8.19
CA LEU A 199 13.21 -5.26 8.73
C LEU A 199 12.41 -5.95 7.61
N VAL A 200 12.10 -7.23 7.80
CA VAL A 200 11.46 -8.06 6.78
C VAL A 200 10.18 -8.67 7.34
N GLY A 201 9.07 -8.51 6.63
CA GLY A 201 7.83 -9.18 6.99
C GLY A 201 6.62 -8.69 6.20
N PRO A 202 5.43 -9.26 6.44
CA PRO A 202 4.20 -8.87 5.76
C PRO A 202 3.86 -7.38 5.94
N PRO A 203 3.08 -6.75 5.04
CA PRO A 203 2.57 -5.40 5.25
C PRO A 203 1.72 -5.32 6.52
N GLY A 204 1.75 -4.17 7.21
CA GLY A 204 0.93 -3.93 8.39
C GLY A 204 1.39 -4.60 9.70
N THR A 205 2.55 -5.27 9.73
CA THR A 205 3.14 -5.84 10.97
C THR A 205 3.86 -4.81 11.86
N GLY A 206 3.85 -3.53 11.48
CA GLY A 206 4.43 -2.46 12.31
C GLY A 206 5.92 -2.21 12.09
N LYS A 207 6.51 -2.57 10.94
CA LYS A 207 7.94 -2.31 10.63
C LYS A 207 8.34 -0.84 10.80
N THR A 208 7.56 0.09 10.23
CA THR A 208 7.78 1.54 10.37
C THR A 208 7.62 1.99 11.83
N LEU A 209 6.64 1.44 12.56
CA LEU A 209 6.41 1.74 13.97
C LEU A 209 7.58 1.27 14.84
N LEU A 210 8.10 0.07 14.58
CA LEU A 210 9.24 -0.51 15.25
C LEU A 210 10.51 0.32 15.00
N ALA A 211 10.75 0.78 13.77
CA ALA A 211 11.86 1.68 13.47
C ALA A 211 11.78 3.02 14.24
N LYS A 212 10.57 3.60 14.34
CA LYS A 212 10.32 4.81 15.15
C LYS A 212 10.53 4.57 16.65
N ALA A 213 10.16 3.38 17.13
CA ALA A 213 10.36 2.96 18.52
C ALA A 213 11.85 2.83 18.87
N VAL A 214 12.66 2.25 17.98
CA VAL A 214 14.13 2.18 18.16
C VAL A 214 14.73 3.58 18.29
N ALA A 215 14.29 4.54 17.45
CA ALA A 215 14.77 5.92 17.53
C ALA A 215 14.35 6.62 18.82
N GLY A 216 13.11 6.41 19.27
CA GLY A 216 12.60 6.98 20.52
C GLY A 216 13.26 6.39 21.76
N GLU A 217 13.53 5.09 21.77
CA GLU A 217 14.29 4.41 22.82
C GLU A 217 15.73 4.92 22.86
N ALA A 218 16.36 5.06 21.68
CA ALA A 218 17.70 5.60 21.52
C ALA A 218 17.80 7.11 21.78
N LYS A 219 16.67 7.84 21.80
CA LYS A 219 16.57 9.31 21.91
C LYS A 219 17.44 10.05 20.88
N VAL A 220 17.50 9.52 19.66
CA VAL A 220 18.27 10.11 18.54
C VAL A 220 17.34 10.63 17.44
N PRO A 221 17.77 11.60 16.61
CA PRO A 221 17.01 12.07 15.47
C PRO A 221 16.64 10.93 14.50
N PHE A 222 15.42 10.98 13.99
CA PHE A 222 14.88 9.99 13.04
C PHE A 222 14.62 10.63 11.68
N PHE A 223 15.30 10.12 10.64
CA PHE A 223 15.06 10.47 9.25
C PHE A 223 14.22 9.38 8.59
N SER A 224 13.04 9.72 8.08
CA SER A 224 12.14 8.77 7.40
C SER A 224 12.03 9.11 5.92
N LEU A 225 12.34 8.16 5.05
CA LEU A 225 12.18 8.27 3.60
C LEU A 225 11.52 7.03 3.02
N SER A 226 10.77 7.19 1.94
CA SER A 226 10.28 6.05 1.16
C SER A 226 11.26 5.72 0.04
N GLY A 227 11.48 4.44 -0.22
CA GLY A 227 12.27 3.94 -1.35
C GLY A 227 11.74 4.47 -2.69
N SER A 228 10.44 4.72 -2.79
CA SER A 228 9.82 5.32 -3.98
C SER A 228 10.17 6.80 -4.16
N ASP A 229 10.58 7.52 -3.11
CA ASP A 229 11.01 8.94 -3.22
C ASP A 229 12.32 9.12 -4.00
N PHE A 230 13.03 8.02 -4.23
CA PHE A 230 14.29 7.97 -4.95
C PHE A 230 14.13 7.57 -6.42
N VAL A 231 12.93 7.16 -6.85
CA VAL A 231 12.63 6.76 -8.22
C VAL A 231 11.96 7.93 -8.93
N GLU A 232 12.71 8.65 -9.77
CA GLU A 232 12.21 9.83 -10.50
C GLU A 232 12.36 9.71 -12.02
N MET A 233 11.56 10.48 -12.76
CA MET A 233 11.63 10.49 -14.24
C MET A 233 12.95 11.06 -14.80
N PHE A 234 13.73 11.76 -13.97
CA PHE A 234 14.96 12.42 -14.38
C PHE A 234 16.18 11.66 -13.86
N VAL A 235 17.01 11.19 -14.80
CA VAL A 235 18.23 10.45 -14.51
C VAL A 235 19.15 11.25 -13.58
N GLY A 236 19.62 10.59 -12.52
CA GLY A 236 20.59 11.16 -11.57
C GLY A 236 20.01 11.99 -10.43
N MET A 237 18.69 12.28 -10.41
CA MET A 237 18.08 12.97 -9.26
C MET A 237 18.02 12.06 -8.03
N GLY A 238 17.63 10.79 -8.19
CA GLY A 238 17.66 9.79 -7.11
C GLY A 238 19.04 9.66 -6.45
N ALA A 239 20.09 9.49 -7.24
CA ALA A 239 21.47 9.44 -6.75
C ALA A 239 21.95 10.74 -6.07
N SER A 240 21.42 11.92 -6.45
CA SER A 240 21.72 13.16 -5.73
C SER A 240 21.02 13.19 -4.37
N ARG A 241 19.76 12.73 -4.29
CA ARG A 241 19.00 12.66 -3.04
C ARG A 241 19.65 11.71 -2.04
N VAL A 242 20.15 10.56 -2.50
CA VAL A 242 20.91 9.62 -1.66
C VAL A 242 22.14 10.32 -1.07
N ARG A 243 22.93 11.03 -1.87
CA ARG A 243 24.09 11.81 -1.37
C ARG A 243 23.70 12.87 -0.34
N ASP A 244 22.63 13.63 -0.62
CA ASP A 244 22.18 14.68 0.28
C ASP A 244 21.59 14.13 1.58
N LEU A 245 20.97 12.94 1.56
CA LEU A 245 20.50 12.21 2.74
C LEU A 245 21.67 11.84 3.65
N PHE A 246 22.69 11.16 3.12
CA PHE A 246 23.84 10.72 3.91
C PHE A 246 24.64 11.90 4.46
N ARG A 247 24.82 12.98 3.69
CA ARG A 247 25.46 14.21 4.19
C ARG A 247 24.72 14.78 5.40
N GLN A 248 23.39 14.84 5.36
CA GLN A 248 22.57 15.36 6.47
C GLN A 248 22.53 14.42 7.67
N ALA A 249 22.54 13.10 7.43
CA ALA A 249 22.64 12.10 8.49
C ALA A 249 23.99 12.21 9.22
N GLU A 250 25.09 12.41 8.51
CA GLU A 250 26.41 12.65 9.12
C GLU A 250 26.48 13.96 9.92
N GLU A 251 25.87 15.04 9.43
CA GLU A 251 25.82 16.33 10.13
C GLU A 251 25.03 16.25 11.46
N LYS A 252 24.05 15.34 11.55
CA LYS A 252 23.19 15.14 12.72
C LYS A 252 23.48 13.85 13.51
N ALA A 253 24.63 13.23 13.30
CA ALA A 253 24.99 12.00 13.99
C ALA A 253 25.20 12.25 15.51
N PRO A 254 24.81 11.31 16.40
CA PRO A 254 24.20 10.01 16.12
C PRO A 254 22.73 10.12 15.69
N CYS A 255 22.33 9.36 14.67
CA CYS A 255 20.95 9.38 14.15
C CYS A 255 20.56 8.05 13.48
N ILE A 256 19.25 7.87 13.26
CA ILE A 256 18.71 6.74 12.50
C ILE A 256 18.16 7.22 11.16
N VAL A 257 18.57 6.54 10.08
CA VAL A 257 18.02 6.72 8.73
C VAL A 257 17.13 5.53 8.41
N PHE A 258 15.82 5.76 8.28
CA PHE A 258 14.84 4.76 7.90
C PHE A 258 14.43 4.90 6.43
N ILE A 259 14.55 3.81 5.68
CA ILE A 259 14.13 3.69 4.28
C ILE A 259 13.01 2.64 4.20
N ASP A 260 11.76 3.09 4.07
CA ASP A 260 10.63 2.19 3.82
C ASP A 260 10.63 1.72 2.36
N GLU A 261 9.97 0.60 2.06
CA GLU A 261 9.86 0.05 0.68
C GLU A 261 11.19 0.02 -0.10
N VAL A 262 12.27 -0.45 0.54
CA VAL A 262 13.62 -0.44 -0.09
C VAL A 262 13.66 -1.25 -1.39
N ASP A 263 12.71 -2.17 -1.62
CA ASP A 263 12.54 -2.90 -2.87
C ASP A 263 12.16 -2.03 -4.08
N ALA A 264 11.71 -0.79 -3.85
CA ALA A 264 11.52 0.20 -4.90
C ALA A 264 12.84 0.63 -5.56
N ILE A 265 13.97 0.60 -4.85
CA ILE A 265 15.31 0.89 -5.43
C ILE A 265 16.22 -0.33 -5.46
N GLY A 266 15.98 -1.31 -4.60
CA GLY A 266 16.83 -2.48 -4.41
C GLY A 266 16.53 -3.68 -5.30
N LYS A 267 15.71 -3.56 -6.34
CA LYS A 267 15.28 -4.72 -7.15
C LYS A 267 16.43 -5.32 -7.97
N SER A 268 16.57 -6.64 -7.98
CA SER A 268 17.57 -7.38 -8.76
C SER A 268 17.41 -7.22 -10.28
N ARG A 269 18.53 -7.27 -10.99
CA ARG A 269 18.71 -6.98 -12.44
C ARG A 269 18.08 -7.98 -13.43
N GLU A 270 17.25 -8.91 -12.98
CA GLU A 270 16.76 -9.99 -13.85
C GLU A 270 15.62 -9.52 -14.77
N GLY A 271 15.95 -9.26 -16.05
CA GLY A 271 15.02 -9.42 -17.17
C GLY A 271 14.60 -8.18 -17.99
N ASN A 272 14.94 -6.94 -17.60
CA ASN A 272 14.48 -5.74 -18.31
C ASN A 272 15.65 -4.86 -18.80
N ILE A 273 15.89 -4.86 -20.12
CA ILE A 273 17.04 -4.21 -20.77
C ILE A 273 16.84 -2.69 -21.03
N SER A 274 15.62 -2.14 -20.87
CA SER A 274 15.31 -0.83 -21.49
C SER A 274 14.67 0.25 -20.59
N GLY A 275 14.77 0.16 -19.26
CA GLY A 275 14.18 1.19 -18.38
C GLY A 275 14.68 1.23 -16.94
N ASN A 276 15.86 0.66 -16.65
CA ASN A 276 16.34 0.45 -15.29
C ASN A 276 17.51 1.36 -14.88
N ASP A 277 18.02 2.20 -15.78
CA ASP A 277 19.28 2.94 -15.60
C ASP A 277 19.25 3.91 -14.39
N GLU A 278 18.12 4.58 -14.16
CA GLU A 278 17.95 5.52 -13.04
C GLU A 278 17.90 4.80 -11.69
N ARG A 279 17.11 3.73 -11.60
CA ARG A 279 17.02 2.89 -10.41
C ARG A 279 18.38 2.26 -10.07
N GLU A 280 19.08 1.74 -11.08
CA GLU A 280 20.39 1.13 -10.90
C GLU A 280 21.45 2.15 -10.47
N GLN A 281 21.44 3.35 -11.05
CA GLN A 281 22.34 4.42 -10.63
C GLN A 281 22.09 4.80 -9.16
N THR A 282 20.82 4.92 -8.77
CA THR A 282 20.43 5.28 -7.41
C THR A 282 20.77 4.18 -6.41
N LEU A 283 20.57 2.90 -6.78
CA LEU A 283 20.99 1.74 -5.98
C LEU A 283 22.51 1.72 -5.80
N ASN A 284 23.28 1.86 -6.87
CA ASN A 284 24.75 1.86 -6.79
C ASN A 284 25.26 3.03 -5.94
N GLN A 285 24.61 4.19 -6.00
CA GLN A 285 24.94 5.30 -5.12
C GLN A 285 24.65 4.97 -3.66
N LEU A 286 23.50 4.36 -3.34
CA LEU A 286 23.19 3.91 -1.98
C LEU A 286 24.25 2.93 -1.46
N LEU A 287 24.66 1.96 -2.28
CA LEU A 287 25.73 1.04 -1.93
C LEU A 287 27.07 1.74 -1.68
N ALA A 288 27.43 2.72 -2.51
CA ALA A 288 28.66 3.49 -2.35
C ALA A 288 28.65 4.34 -1.08
N GLU A 289 27.52 4.98 -0.75
CA GLU A 289 27.39 5.72 0.52
C GLU A 289 27.47 4.78 1.72
N MET A 290 26.77 3.64 1.70
CA MET A 290 26.81 2.64 2.78
C MET A 290 28.22 2.10 3.05
N ASP A 291 28.98 1.84 1.99
CA ASP A 291 30.37 1.38 2.12
C ASP A 291 31.29 2.52 2.59
N GLY A 292 31.00 3.76 2.19
CA GLY A 292 31.84 4.95 2.38
C GLY A 292 31.72 5.68 3.72
N PHE A 293 30.58 5.57 4.42
CA PHE A 293 30.40 6.29 5.70
C PHE A 293 31.11 5.60 6.87
N ASP A 294 31.61 6.43 7.80
CA ASP A 294 32.28 6.00 9.02
C ASP A 294 31.26 5.57 10.07
N SER A 295 31.22 4.26 10.37
CA SER A 295 30.31 3.70 11.36
C SER A 295 30.56 4.20 12.78
N SER A 296 31.76 4.73 13.08
CA SER A 296 32.10 5.25 14.41
C SER A 296 31.30 6.49 14.80
N LYS A 297 30.74 7.22 13.83
CA LYS A 297 29.93 8.43 14.07
C LYS A 297 28.53 8.11 14.64
N GLY A 298 28.12 6.85 14.72
CA GLY A 298 26.82 6.46 15.28
C GLY A 298 25.63 6.69 14.34
N VAL A 299 25.82 6.52 13.02
CA VAL A 299 24.73 6.53 12.04
C VAL A 299 24.29 5.09 11.75
N VAL A 300 23.01 4.80 11.96
CA VAL A 300 22.44 3.47 11.69
C VAL A 300 21.36 3.56 10.61
N ILE A 301 21.44 2.67 9.62
CA ILE A 301 20.45 2.61 8.53
C ILE A 301 19.48 1.47 8.78
N LEU A 302 18.21 1.78 8.97
CA LEU A 302 17.13 0.80 9.02
C LEU A 302 16.40 0.81 7.68
N ALA A 303 16.13 -0.36 7.11
CA ALA A 303 15.33 -0.48 5.90
C ALA A 303 14.18 -1.45 6.12
N ALA A 304 13.03 -1.21 5.50
CA ALA A 304 11.90 -2.13 5.53
C ALA A 304 11.57 -2.64 4.13
N THR A 305 11.21 -3.92 4.04
CA THR A 305 10.65 -4.49 2.82
C THR A 305 9.60 -5.55 3.13
N ASN A 306 8.63 -5.67 2.23
CA ASN A 306 7.70 -6.80 2.18
C ASN A 306 8.19 -7.91 1.24
N ARG A 307 9.32 -7.70 0.52
CA ARG A 307 9.77 -8.56 -0.58
C ARG A 307 11.27 -8.80 -0.56
N PRO A 308 11.79 -9.49 0.47
CA PRO A 308 13.23 -9.74 0.59
C PRO A 308 13.80 -10.54 -0.60
N GLU A 309 12.99 -11.35 -1.28
CA GLU A 309 13.42 -12.23 -2.38
C GLU A 309 13.77 -11.50 -3.67
N ILE A 310 13.22 -10.30 -3.91
CA ILE A 310 13.52 -9.51 -5.12
C ILE A 310 14.68 -8.52 -4.90
N LEU A 311 15.19 -8.43 -3.67
CA LEU A 311 16.27 -7.51 -3.35
C LEU A 311 17.60 -7.99 -3.94
N ASP A 312 18.39 -7.03 -4.41
CA ASP A 312 19.75 -7.27 -4.87
C ASP A 312 20.59 -7.81 -3.70
N LYS A 313 21.20 -8.97 -3.91
CA LYS A 313 22.08 -9.62 -2.92
C LYS A 313 23.24 -8.74 -2.49
N ALA A 314 23.60 -7.73 -3.29
CA ALA A 314 24.59 -6.73 -2.94
C ALA A 314 24.19 -5.95 -1.67
N LEU A 315 22.91 -5.64 -1.46
CA LEU A 315 22.43 -4.93 -0.27
C LEU A 315 22.59 -5.75 1.02
N LEU A 316 22.54 -7.08 0.90
CA LEU A 316 22.60 -8.03 2.02
C LEU A 316 24.02 -8.47 2.39
N ARG A 317 25.06 -7.87 1.76
CA ARG A 317 26.45 -8.22 2.07
C ARG A 317 26.89 -7.57 3.40
N PRO A 318 27.79 -8.23 4.15
CA PRO A 318 28.35 -7.65 5.37
C PRO A 318 28.90 -6.23 5.14
N GLY A 319 28.60 -5.31 6.07
CA GLY A 319 28.92 -3.88 5.95
C GLY A 319 27.84 -3.02 5.29
N ARG A 320 26.69 -3.61 4.91
CA ARG A 320 25.51 -2.90 4.39
C ARG A 320 24.31 -3.20 5.29
N PHE A 321 23.31 -3.94 4.80
CA PHE A 321 22.30 -4.55 5.68
C PHE A 321 22.83 -5.89 6.20
N ASP A 322 23.69 -5.82 7.21
CA ASP A 322 24.34 -6.97 7.82
C ASP A 322 23.41 -7.72 8.80
N ARG A 323 22.39 -7.04 9.32
CA ARG A 323 21.35 -7.64 10.16
C ARG A 323 20.04 -7.77 9.40
N ARG A 324 19.38 -8.91 9.57
CA ARG A 324 18.02 -9.14 9.09
C ARG A 324 17.13 -9.44 10.29
N VAL A 325 16.17 -8.56 10.53
CA VAL A 325 15.19 -8.70 11.62
C VAL A 325 13.87 -9.10 10.99
N ILE A 326 13.34 -10.25 11.40
CA ILE A 326 12.06 -10.76 10.91
C ILE A 326 10.96 -10.14 11.78
N VAL A 327 9.99 -9.51 11.14
CA VAL A 327 8.82 -8.88 11.77
C VAL A 327 7.58 -9.59 11.23
N ASP A 328 7.32 -10.76 11.79
CA ASP A 328 6.25 -11.65 11.32
C ASP A 328 4.88 -11.24 11.88
N ARG A 329 3.84 -11.99 11.53
CA ARG A 329 2.50 -11.81 12.10
C ARG A 329 2.54 -12.13 13.60
N PRO A 330 1.82 -11.36 14.43
CA PRO A 330 1.75 -11.62 15.86
C PRO A 330 1.04 -12.95 16.15
N ASP A 331 1.52 -13.65 17.17
CA ASP A 331 0.85 -14.79 17.79
C ASP A 331 -0.38 -14.35 18.60
N LEU A 332 -1.15 -15.29 19.13
CA LEU A 332 -2.35 -15.00 19.92
C LEU A 332 -2.09 -14.02 21.08
N ILE A 333 -1.00 -14.23 21.82
CA ILE A 333 -0.61 -13.37 22.94
C ILE A 333 -0.24 -11.98 22.40
N GLY A 334 0.56 -11.91 21.34
CA GLY A 334 0.91 -10.67 20.65
C GLY A 334 -0.31 -9.91 20.14
N ARG A 335 -1.30 -10.58 19.55
CA ARG A 335 -2.56 -9.95 19.12
C ARG A 335 -3.33 -9.36 20.30
N GLN A 336 -3.41 -10.08 21.41
CA GLN A 336 -4.05 -9.59 22.63
C GLN A 336 -3.33 -8.34 23.17
N GLU A 337 -1.99 -8.33 23.20
CA GLU A 337 -1.22 -7.17 23.65
C GLU A 337 -1.33 -5.99 22.68
N ILE A 338 -1.35 -6.22 21.36
CA ILE A 338 -1.59 -5.18 20.35
C ILE A 338 -2.98 -4.56 20.54
N LEU A 339 -4.02 -5.38 20.73
CA LEU A 339 -5.36 -4.90 21.05
C LEU A 339 -5.38 -4.07 22.33
N LYS A 340 -4.67 -4.48 23.38
CA LYS A 340 -4.54 -3.70 24.62
C LYS A 340 -3.85 -2.36 24.38
N VAL A 341 -2.80 -2.29 23.57
CA VAL A 341 -2.11 -1.03 23.25
C VAL A 341 -3.05 -0.07 22.54
N HIS A 342 -3.78 -0.52 21.51
CA HIS A 342 -4.72 0.32 20.78
C HIS A 342 -6.00 0.64 21.57
N ALA A 343 -6.36 -0.20 22.54
CA ALA A 343 -7.47 0.06 23.44
C ALA A 343 -7.19 1.14 24.49
N LYS A 344 -5.94 1.51 24.79
CA LYS A 344 -5.60 2.51 25.81
C LYS A 344 -6.28 3.87 25.57
N ASP A 345 -6.41 4.26 24.31
CA ASP A 345 -7.00 5.55 23.91
C ASP A 345 -8.52 5.48 23.71
N VAL A 346 -9.13 4.29 23.87
CA VAL A 346 -10.55 4.04 23.65
C VAL A 346 -11.23 3.65 24.97
N LYS A 347 -12.40 4.22 25.24
CA LYS A 347 -13.19 3.84 26.42
C LYS A 347 -13.88 2.51 26.15
N LEU A 348 -13.40 1.45 26.76
CA LEU A 348 -14.02 0.12 26.73
C LEU A 348 -14.91 -0.08 27.96
N ASP A 349 -16.02 -0.81 27.77
CA ASP A 349 -16.83 -1.33 28.86
C ASP A 349 -16.05 -2.39 29.67
N SER A 350 -16.35 -2.52 30.97
CA SER A 350 -15.66 -3.46 31.87
C SER A 350 -15.85 -4.93 31.52
N GLU A 351 -16.90 -5.28 30.78
CA GLU A 351 -17.21 -6.67 30.38
C GLU A 351 -16.51 -7.10 29.08
N VAL A 352 -15.75 -6.19 28.43
CA VAL A 352 -15.08 -6.48 27.15
C VAL A 352 -13.99 -7.52 27.30
N ASN A 353 -14.05 -8.58 26.49
CA ASN A 353 -13.06 -9.64 26.43
C ASN A 353 -12.21 -9.55 25.16
N LEU A 354 -11.07 -8.87 25.25
CA LEU A 354 -10.10 -8.75 24.15
C LEU A 354 -9.45 -10.08 23.75
N GLU A 355 -9.43 -11.08 24.64
CA GLU A 355 -8.89 -12.40 24.33
C GLU A 355 -9.78 -13.14 23.33
N SER A 356 -11.10 -13.03 23.48
CA SER A 356 -12.07 -13.56 22.51
C SER A 356 -11.85 -12.95 21.12
N ILE A 357 -11.65 -11.64 21.06
CA ILE A 357 -11.37 -10.92 19.80
C ILE A 357 -10.04 -11.34 19.18
N ALA A 358 -8.99 -11.55 19.99
CA ALA A 358 -7.70 -12.05 19.52
C ALA A 358 -7.78 -13.47 18.93
N LYS A 359 -8.63 -14.33 19.52
CA LYS A 359 -8.96 -15.66 18.98
C LYS A 359 -9.73 -15.57 17.66
N GLY A 360 -10.67 -14.62 17.55
CA GLY A 360 -11.51 -14.39 16.37
C GLY A 360 -10.79 -13.72 15.18
N THR A 361 -9.52 -13.36 15.35
CA THR A 361 -8.72 -12.65 14.35
C THR A 361 -7.43 -13.41 13.99
N PRO A 362 -7.50 -14.71 13.67
CA PRO A 362 -6.31 -15.50 13.35
C PRO A 362 -5.61 -14.93 12.12
N GLY A 363 -4.28 -14.76 12.23
CA GLY A 363 -3.45 -14.22 11.15
C GLY A 363 -3.63 -12.72 10.87
N ALA A 364 -4.43 -12.00 11.65
CA ALA A 364 -4.54 -10.54 11.57
C ALA A 364 -3.21 -9.87 11.92
N VAL A 365 -2.84 -8.83 11.18
CA VAL A 365 -1.63 -8.04 11.46
C VAL A 365 -1.95 -6.86 12.38
N GLY A 366 -0.92 -6.21 12.95
CA GLY A 366 -1.12 -5.10 13.89
C GLY A 366 -1.97 -3.96 13.31
N ALA A 367 -1.82 -3.66 12.01
CA ALA A 367 -2.66 -2.67 11.33
C ALA A 367 -4.14 -3.08 11.26
N ASP A 368 -4.44 -4.37 11.07
CA ASP A 368 -5.81 -4.87 11.07
C ASP A 368 -6.42 -4.73 12.46
N LEU A 369 -5.69 -5.13 13.50
CA LEU A 369 -6.14 -5.04 14.89
C LEU A 369 -6.39 -3.59 15.34
N ALA A 370 -5.50 -2.67 14.96
CA ALA A 370 -5.70 -1.23 15.19
C ALA A 370 -6.99 -0.74 14.52
N ASN A 371 -7.27 -1.21 13.31
CA ASN A 371 -8.47 -0.86 12.58
C ASN A 371 -9.74 -1.47 13.20
N ILE A 372 -9.68 -2.68 13.81
CA ILE A 372 -10.80 -3.28 14.56
C ILE A 372 -11.19 -2.38 15.73
N VAL A 373 -10.22 -1.97 16.54
CA VAL A 373 -10.49 -1.09 17.70
C VAL A 373 -11.08 0.24 17.23
N ASN A 374 -10.57 0.80 16.14
CA ASN A 374 -11.08 2.06 15.59
C ASN A 374 -12.51 1.92 15.01
N GLU A 375 -12.81 0.87 14.23
CA GLU A 375 -14.17 0.64 13.71
C GLU A 375 -15.17 0.37 14.84
N ALA A 376 -14.76 -0.33 15.90
CA ALA A 376 -15.59 -0.53 17.09
C ALA A 376 -15.91 0.80 17.80
N ALA A 377 -14.91 1.67 17.95
CA ALA A 377 -15.11 3.02 18.50
C ALA A 377 -16.05 3.86 17.62
N LEU A 378 -15.86 3.85 16.30
CA LEU A 378 -16.74 4.56 15.36
C LEU A 378 -18.18 4.02 15.41
N ARG A 379 -18.35 2.71 15.58
CA ARG A 379 -19.66 2.07 15.76
C ARG A 379 -20.33 2.52 17.06
N ALA A 380 -19.61 2.51 18.18
CA ALA A 380 -20.12 2.99 19.47
C ALA A 380 -20.61 4.45 19.36
N VAL A 381 -19.81 5.33 18.73
CA VAL A 381 -20.18 6.73 18.47
C VAL A 381 -21.43 6.82 17.58
N LYS A 382 -21.52 6.01 16.52
CA LYS A 382 -22.70 5.95 15.63
C LYS A 382 -23.97 5.55 16.39
N HIS A 383 -23.84 4.65 17.36
CA HIS A 383 -24.93 4.24 18.25
C HIS A 383 -25.14 5.19 19.45
N LYS A 384 -24.45 6.34 19.48
CA LYS A 384 -24.49 7.34 20.55
C LYS A 384 -24.13 6.78 21.93
N ARG A 385 -23.29 5.75 21.97
CA ARG A 385 -22.72 5.20 23.20
C ARG A 385 -21.47 6.00 23.58
N THR A 386 -21.12 5.96 24.87
CA THR A 386 -19.92 6.63 25.40
C THR A 386 -18.73 5.67 25.60
N GLU A 387 -19.02 4.37 25.58
CA GLU A 387 -18.08 3.27 25.77
C GLU A 387 -18.33 2.22 24.69
N VAL A 388 -17.28 1.50 24.32
CA VAL A 388 -17.30 0.40 23.35
C VAL A 388 -17.63 -0.89 24.09
N ILE A 389 -18.67 -1.58 23.63
CA ILE A 389 -19.10 -2.88 24.17
C ILE A 389 -18.53 -4.04 23.32
N GLN A 390 -18.63 -5.27 23.86
CA GLN A 390 -18.17 -6.49 23.18
C GLN A 390 -18.75 -6.64 21.76
N GLU A 391 -20.05 -6.39 21.59
CA GLU A 391 -20.73 -6.47 20.29
C GLU A 391 -20.15 -5.51 19.24
N ASP A 392 -19.61 -4.36 19.67
CA ASP A 392 -19.04 -3.38 18.74
C ASP A 392 -17.67 -3.85 18.21
N LEU A 393 -16.90 -4.58 19.02
CA LEU A 393 -15.65 -5.22 18.61
C LEU A 393 -15.90 -6.44 17.72
N GLU A 394 -16.87 -7.28 18.07
CA GLU A 394 -17.26 -8.45 17.26
C GLU A 394 -17.75 -8.02 15.87
N GLU A 395 -18.60 -7.00 15.78
CA GLU A 395 -18.98 -6.45 14.48
C GLU A 395 -17.77 -5.85 13.74
N ALA A 396 -16.85 -5.19 14.42
CA ALA A 396 -15.67 -4.61 13.77
C ALA A 396 -14.77 -5.71 13.15
N VAL A 397 -14.63 -6.85 13.83
CA VAL A 397 -13.97 -8.05 13.26
C VAL A 397 -14.68 -8.47 11.97
N GLU A 398 -16.00 -8.58 11.99
CA GLU A 398 -16.79 -8.96 10.81
C GLU A 398 -16.68 -7.95 9.66
N VAL A 399 -16.67 -6.65 9.97
CA VAL A 399 -16.52 -5.58 8.97
C VAL A 399 -15.17 -5.69 8.25
N ILE A 400 -14.12 -6.10 8.94
CA ILE A 400 -12.79 -6.27 8.34
C ILE A 400 -12.68 -7.56 7.53
N ILE A 401 -13.25 -8.66 8.02
CA ILE A 401 -13.17 -9.97 7.35
C ILE A 401 -14.13 -10.07 6.17
N ALA A 402 -15.39 -9.65 6.35
CA ALA A 402 -16.49 -9.87 5.42
C ALA A 402 -17.08 -8.57 4.82
N GLY A 403 -16.72 -7.40 5.36
CA GLY A 403 -17.22 -6.11 4.93
C GLY A 403 -18.47 -5.64 5.67
N LYS A 404 -18.94 -4.45 5.32
CA LYS A 404 -20.13 -3.83 5.94
C LYS A 404 -21.40 -4.55 5.53
N GLU A 405 -22.39 -4.54 6.42
CA GLU A 405 -23.72 -5.07 6.14
C GLU A 405 -24.39 -4.32 4.98
N LYS A 406 -24.92 -5.06 3.99
CA LYS A 406 -25.69 -4.48 2.88
C LYS A 406 -27.18 -4.49 3.20
N LYS A 407 -27.70 -3.37 3.71
CA LYS A 407 -29.13 -3.20 4.01
C LYS A 407 -30.03 -3.20 2.77
N ASP A 408 -29.51 -2.80 1.61
CA ASP A 408 -30.30 -2.67 0.38
C ASP A 408 -30.36 -3.95 -0.47
N ARG A 409 -29.60 -5.00 -0.11
CA ARG A 409 -29.56 -6.25 -0.87
C ARG A 409 -30.57 -7.24 -0.29
N ILE A 410 -31.83 -7.09 -0.68
CA ILE A 410 -32.90 -8.01 -0.28
C ILE A 410 -32.80 -9.26 -1.16
N LEU A 411 -32.37 -10.38 -0.57
CA LEU A 411 -32.43 -11.70 -1.21
C LEU A 411 -33.89 -12.13 -1.38
N SER A 412 -34.22 -12.78 -2.50
CA SER A 412 -35.54 -13.40 -2.62
C SER A 412 -35.72 -14.49 -1.56
N PRO A 413 -36.96 -14.81 -1.13
CA PRO A 413 -37.19 -15.86 -0.14
C PRO A 413 -36.57 -17.22 -0.53
N ARG A 414 -36.51 -17.51 -1.83
CA ARG A 414 -35.87 -18.72 -2.36
C ARG A 414 -34.35 -18.66 -2.23
N GLU A 415 -33.72 -17.54 -2.58
CA GLU A 415 -32.26 -17.38 -2.42
C GLU A 415 -31.86 -17.40 -0.94
N LYS A 416 -32.62 -16.71 -0.08
CA LYS A 416 -32.40 -16.72 1.36
C LYS A 416 -32.48 -18.16 1.92
N LYS A 417 -33.44 -18.95 1.46
CA LYS A 417 -33.53 -20.39 1.79
C LYS A 417 -32.30 -21.17 1.32
N ILE A 418 -31.85 -20.98 0.08
CA ILE A 418 -30.66 -21.67 -0.43
C ILE A 418 -29.42 -21.32 0.40
N VAL A 419 -29.21 -20.03 0.69
CA VAL A 419 -28.09 -19.56 1.52
C VAL A 419 -28.15 -20.14 2.93
N ALA A 420 -29.33 -20.19 3.57
CA ALA A 420 -29.45 -20.78 4.90
C ALA A 420 -29.07 -22.26 4.95
N PHE A 421 -29.43 -23.05 3.95
CA PHE A 421 -29.00 -24.45 3.86
C PHE A 421 -27.51 -24.57 3.53
N HIS A 422 -26.98 -23.67 2.71
CA HIS A 422 -25.55 -23.60 2.39
C HIS A 422 -24.70 -23.37 3.65
N GLU A 423 -25.02 -22.33 4.44
CA GLU A 423 -24.27 -22.00 5.66
C GLU A 423 -24.41 -23.08 6.73
N VAL A 424 -25.62 -23.61 6.94
CA VAL A 424 -25.81 -24.73 7.87
C VAL A 424 -25.10 -26.00 7.38
N GLY A 425 -24.93 -26.18 6.07
CA GLY A 425 -24.12 -27.24 5.49
C GLY A 425 -22.68 -27.20 5.98
N HIS A 426 -22.03 -26.03 5.92
CA HIS A 426 -20.69 -25.84 6.48
C HIS A 426 -20.65 -26.12 7.98
N ALA A 427 -21.59 -25.53 8.73
CA ALA A 427 -21.61 -25.64 10.18
C ALA A 427 -21.85 -27.08 10.67
N LEU A 428 -22.77 -27.80 10.03
CA LEU A 428 -23.14 -29.16 10.42
C LEU A 428 -22.03 -30.15 10.07
N VAL A 429 -21.42 -30.03 8.89
CA VAL A 429 -20.24 -30.84 8.55
C VAL A 429 -19.09 -30.55 9.53
N ALA A 430 -18.87 -29.29 9.89
CA ALA A 430 -17.86 -28.93 10.89
C ALA A 430 -18.14 -29.52 12.28
N ALA A 431 -19.39 -29.56 12.72
CA ALA A 431 -19.76 -30.12 14.02
C ALA A 431 -19.66 -31.67 14.09
N LEU A 432 -19.84 -32.35 12.95
CA LEU A 432 -19.83 -33.82 12.90
C LEU A 432 -18.43 -34.41 12.69
N LEU A 433 -17.47 -33.61 12.20
CA LEU A 433 -16.08 -34.02 12.04
C LEU A 433 -15.30 -33.86 13.35
N LYS A 434 -14.22 -34.65 13.52
CA LYS A 434 -13.48 -34.71 14.79
C LYS A 434 -12.41 -33.64 14.93
N ASN A 435 -11.83 -33.24 13.80
CA ASN A 435 -10.61 -32.43 13.73
C ASN A 435 -10.85 -31.02 13.18
N THR A 436 -12.05 -30.50 13.41
CA THR A 436 -12.52 -29.20 12.93
C THR A 436 -12.62 -28.20 14.06
N ASP A 437 -12.45 -26.93 13.72
CA ASP A 437 -12.64 -25.84 14.68
C ASP A 437 -14.14 -25.65 14.98
N PRO A 438 -14.51 -25.30 16.22
CA PRO A 438 -15.90 -25.13 16.61
C PRO A 438 -16.55 -23.95 15.88
N VAL A 439 -17.83 -24.13 15.55
CA VAL A 439 -18.65 -23.07 14.97
C VAL A 439 -18.94 -22.01 16.02
N HIS A 440 -18.60 -20.77 15.73
CA HIS A 440 -18.82 -19.62 16.60
C HIS A 440 -20.09 -18.83 16.21
N LYS A 441 -20.34 -18.68 14.90
CA LYS A 441 -21.50 -17.92 14.40
C LYS A 441 -21.88 -18.35 13.00
N ILE A 442 -23.18 -18.38 12.72
CA ILE A 442 -23.76 -18.65 11.40
C ILE A 442 -24.69 -17.49 11.06
N THR A 443 -24.53 -16.87 9.89
CA THR A 443 -25.42 -15.77 9.47
C THR A 443 -25.71 -15.79 7.98
N ILE A 444 -26.92 -15.38 7.62
CA ILE A 444 -27.39 -15.22 6.24
C ILE A 444 -27.59 -13.75 5.86
N VAL A 445 -27.00 -12.84 6.64
CA VAL A 445 -27.07 -11.40 6.39
C VAL A 445 -25.98 -11.03 5.38
N PRO A 446 -26.33 -10.43 4.22
CA PRO A 446 -25.37 -10.17 3.16
C PRO A 446 -24.39 -9.04 3.52
N ARG A 447 -23.12 -9.22 3.16
CA ARG A 447 -22.04 -8.24 3.41
C ARG A 447 -21.48 -7.65 2.10
N THR A 448 -20.75 -6.53 2.19
CA THR A 448 -20.27 -5.77 1.01
C THR A 448 -19.24 -6.52 0.16
N MET A 449 -18.46 -7.44 0.74
CA MET A 449 -17.44 -8.21 0.00
C MET A 449 -18.01 -9.36 -0.83
N GLY A 450 -19.33 -9.42 -1.00
CA GLY A 450 -19.99 -10.39 -1.88
C GLY A 450 -20.50 -11.65 -1.18
N ALA A 451 -20.18 -11.84 0.11
CA ALA A 451 -20.74 -12.89 0.94
C ALA A 451 -22.27 -12.71 1.10
N LEU A 452 -23.04 -13.74 0.72
CA LEU A 452 -24.49 -13.78 0.90
C LEU A 452 -24.90 -14.30 2.28
N GLY A 453 -24.03 -15.11 2.87
CA GLY A 453 -24.00 -15.59 4.24
C GLY A 453 -22.56 -15.99 4.54
N TYR A 454 -22.29 -16.37 5.79
CA TYR A 454 -21.04 -17.03 6.16
C TYR A 454 -21.18 -17.81 7.46
N THR A 455 -20.29 -18.79 7.63
CA THR A 455 -20.11 -19.57 8.85
C THR A 455 -18.72 -19.28 9.43
N MET A 456 -18.68 -18.72 10.64
CA MET A 456 -17.44 -18.40 11.33
C MET A 456 -17.07 -19.53 12.28
N GLN A 457 -15.87 -20.06 12.10
CA GLN A 457 -15.23 -21.00 13.02
C GLN A 457 -14.19 -20.25 13.84
N LEU A 458 -14.10 -20.58 15.13
CA LEU A 458 -13.15 -19.96 16.04
C LEU A 458 -12.13 -21.02 16.47
N PRO A 459 -10.87 -20.94 16.04
CA PRO A 459 -9.84 -21.86 16.49
C PRO A 459 -9.67 -21.80 18.01
N GLU A 460 -9.65 -22.97 18.64
CA GLU A 460 -9.43 -23.05 20.10
C GLU A 460 -7.97 -22.79 20.47
N GLU A 461 -7.06 -23.25 19.61
CA GLU A 461 -5.61 -23.14 19.76
C GLU A 461 -4.98 -22.71 18.43
N GLU A 462 -3.91 -21.93 18.51
CA GLU A 462 -3.10 -21.57 17.35
C GLU A 462 -2.14 -22.72 17.02
N LYS A 463 -2.44 -23.47 15.96
CA LYS A 463 -1.65 -24.63 15.52
C LYS A 463 -0.63 -24.23 14.45
N TYR A 464 0.62 -24.63 14.62
CA TYR A 464 1.69 -24.46 13.62
C TYR A 464 1.82 -25.66 12.67
N LEU A 465 1.32 -26.81 13.09
CA LEU A 465 1.35 -28.05 12.32
C LEU A 465 -0.08 -28.53 12.10
N VAL A 466 -0.39 -28.89 10.86
CA VAL A 466 -1.70 -29.43 10.47
C VAL A 466 -1.49 -30.81 9.86
N SER A 467 -2.21 -31.79 10.37
CA SER A 467 -2.17 -33.18 9.89
C SER A 467 -2.94 -33.36 8.58
N LYS A 468 -2.66 -34.47 7.88
CA LYS A 468 -3.40 -34.85 6.67
C LYS A 468 -4.90 -34.96 6.94
N ASP A 469 -5.29 -35.58 8.06
CA ASP A 469 -6.70 -35.79 8.42
C ASP A 469 -7.41 -34.45 8.72
N GLU A 470 -6.74 -33.52 9.40
CA GLU A 470 -7.26 -32.15 9.61
C GLU A 470 -7.49 -31.42 8.29
N LEU A 471 -6.55 -31.48 7.34
CA LEU A 471 -6.72 -30.85 6.03
C LEU A 471 -7.86 -31.47 5.22
N LEU A 472 -8.00 -32.81 5.25
CA LEU A 472 -9.12 -33.48 4.60
C LEU A 472 -10.46 -33.08 5.23
N ASP A 473 -10.52 -32.96 6.55
CA ASP A 473 -11.73 -32.52 7.26
C ASP A 473 -12.05 -31.04 6.94
N GLN A 474 -11.05 -30.16 6.87
CA GLN A 474 -11.22 -28.76 6.43
C GLN A 474 -11.73 -28.67 4.99
N ILE A 475 -11.19 -29.46 4.05
CA ILE A 475 -11.68 -29.54 2.67
C ILE A 475 -13.12 -30.05 2.65
N THR A 476 -13.45 -31.05 3.48
CA THR A 476 -14.81 -31.58 3.60
C THR A 476 -15.78 -30.50 4.08
N VAL A 477 -15.40 -29.68 5.06
CA VAL A 477 -16.19 -28.52 5.53
C VAL A 477 -16.39 -27.50 4.42
N MET A 478 -15.34 -27.12 3.69
CA MET A 478 -15.43 -26.17 2.56
C MET A 478 -16.41 -26.67 1.49
N LEU A 479 -16.50 -27.98 1.26
CA LEU A 479 -17.44 -28.56 0.31
C LEU A 479 -18.85 -28.80 0.88
N GLY A 480 -19.04 -28.58 2.19
CA GLY A 480 -20.29 -28.80 2.91
C GLY A 480 -21.44 -27.91 2.43
N GLY A 481 -21.18 -26.65 2.10
CA GLY A 481 -22.22 -25.73 1.59
C GLY A 481 -22.79 -26.18 0.25
N ARG A 482 -21.93 -26.55 -0.71
CA ARG A 482 -22.36 -27.18 -1.97
C ARG A 482 -23.13 -28.47 -1.73
N ALA A 483 -22.60 -29.35 -0.89
CA ALA A 483 -23.23 -30.63 -0.61
C ALA A 483 -24.65 -30.48 -0.01
N ALA A 484 -24.88 -29.47 0.83
CA ALA A 484 -26.20 -29.18 1.37
C ALA A 484 -27.20 -28.71 0.29
N GLU A 485 -26.75 -27.90 -0.67
CA GLU A 485 -27.59 -27.50 -1.81
C GLU A 485 -28.00 -28.71 -2.66
N GLU A 486 -27.07 -29.64 -2.89
CA GLU A 486 -27.33 -30.84 -3.68
C GLU A 486 -28.30 -31.79 -2.96
N VAL A 487 -28.09 -32.04 -1.66
CA VAL A 487 -28.92 -32.94 -0.85
C VAL A 487 -30.35 -32.42 -0.73
N GLU A 488 -30.54 -31.13 -0.45
CA GLU A 488 -31.87 -30.58 -0.21
C GLU A 488 -32.60 -30.13 -1.49
N PHE A 489 -31.90 -29.44 -2.39
CA PHE A 489 -32.54 -28.81 -3.56
C PHE A 489 -32.21 -29.47 -4.89
N ASN A 490 -31.27 -30.42 -4.94
CA ASN A 490 -30.74 -30.99 -6.17
C ASN A 490 -30.34 -29.90 -7.18
N LEU A 491 -29.68 -28.85 -6.67
CA LEU A 491 -29.29 -27.64 -7.41
C LEU A 491 -27.80 -27.37 -7.19
N ILE A 492 -27.15 -26.84 -8.23
CA ILE A 492 -25.78 -26.33 -8.17
C ILE A 492 -25.84 -24.81 -8.39
N SER A 493 -25.69 -24.02 -7.32
CA SER A 493 -25.61 -22.55 -7.35
C SER A 493 -24.22 -22.01 -7.72
N THR A 494 -24.07 -20.69 -7.93
CA THR A 494 -22.76 -20.03 -8.03
C THR A 494 -22.17 -19.59 -6.67
N GLY A 495 -22.88 -19.83 -5.56
CA GLY A 495 -22.49 -19.37 -4.22
C GLY A 495 -21.23 -20.05 -3.70
N ALA A 496 -21.02 -21.33 -4.01
CA ALA A 496 -19.89 -22.13 -3.55
C ALA A 496 -18.54 -21.84 -4.26
N SER A 497 -18.44 -20.78 -5.07
CA SER A 497 -17.25 -20.56 -5.92
C SER A 497 -15.97 -20.34 -5.12
N ASN A 498 -16.04 -19.53 -4.07
CA ASN A 498 -14.91 -19.27 -3.16
C ASN A 498 -14.53 -20.54 -2.37
N ASP A 499 -15.51 -21.34 -1.95
CA ASP A 499 -15.21 -22.56 -1.18
C ASP A 499 -14.56 -23.63 -2.07
N ILE A 500 -15.00 -23.75 -3.32
CA ILE A 500 -14.37 -24.62 -4.32
C ILE A 500 -12.93 -24.16 -4.60
N GLU A 501 -12.69 -22.86 -4.75
CA GLU A 501 -11.36 -22.30 -4.96
C GLU A 501 -10.41 -22.64 -3.79
N ARG A 502 -10.85 -22.38 -2.54
CA ARG A 502 -10.08 -22.67 -1.33
C ARG A 502 -9.86 -24.17 -1.11
N ALA A 503 -10.88 -24.99 -1.32
CA ALA A 503 -10.79 -26.45 -1.24
C ALA A 503 -9.77 -26.98 -2.26
N THR A 504 -9.82 -26.47 -3.49
CA THR A 504 -8.90 -26.86 -4.56
C THR A 504 -7.47 -26.44 -4.26
N GLN A 505 -7.27 -25.22 -3.76
CA GLN A 505 -5.93 -24.74 -3.38
C GLN A 505 -5.35 -25.57 -2.23
N SER A 506 -6.17 -25.93 -1.23
CA SER A 506 -5.76 -26.75 -0.10
C SER A 506 -5.40 -28.17 -0.54
N ALA A 507 -6.26 -28.81 -1.33
CA ALA A 507 -6.01 -30.12 -1.90
C ALA A 507 -4.75 -30.14 -2.78
N ARG A 508 -4.55 -29.13 -3.63
CA ARG A 508 -3.34 -29.02 -4.45
C ARG A 508 -2.09 -28.85 -3.59
N SER A 509 -2.16 -28.06 -2.51
CA SER A 509 -1.05 -27.87 -1.58
C SER A 509 -0.68 -29.16 -0.85
N MET A 510 -1.66 -30.00 -0.48
CA MET A 510 -1.41 -31.33 0.08
C MET A 510 -0.59 -32.21 -0.86
N VAL A 511 -0.88 -32.17 -2.17
CA VAL A 511 -0.18 -32.96 -3.18
C VAL A 511 1.18 -32.36 -3.51
N ALA A 512 1.23 -31.06 -3.84
CA ALA A 512 2.38 -30.44 -4.50
C ALA A 512 3.41 -29.82 -3.54
N LEU A 513 3.00 -29.43 -2.33
CA LEU A 513 3.85 -28.74 -1.35
C LEU A 513 4.16 -29.63 -0.13
N TYR A 514 3.16 -30.32 0.40
CA TYR A 514 3.28 -31.04 1.66
C TYR A 514 3.62 -32.53 1.51
N GLY A 515 3.52 -33.10 0.30
CA GLY A 515 3.84 -34.50 0.05
C GLY A 515 2.93 -35.47 0.83
N MET A 516 1.63 -35.18 0.88
CA MET A 516 0.66 -35.94 1.68
C MET A 516 -0.06 -37.07 0.90
N THR A 517 0.40 -37.37 -0.31
CA THR A 517 -0.19 -38.40 -1.18
C THR A 517 0.77 -39.54 -1.46
N GLU A 518 0.24 -40.75 -1.59
CA GLU A 518 1.05 -41.95 -1.85
C GLU A 518 1.68 -41.92 -3.24
N THR A 519 1.02 -41.27 -4.21
CA THR A 519 1.47 -41.17 -5.62
C THR A 519 2.82 -40.47 -5.76
N PHE A 520 3.07 -39.43 -4.96
CA PHE A 520 4.29 -38.61 -5.04
C PHE A 520 5.15 -38.67 -3.77
N ASP A 521 4.65 -39.31 -2.71
CA ASP A 521 5.31 -39.38 -1.40
C ASP A 521 5.75 -37.98 -0.94
N MET A 522 6.95 -37.83 -0.37
CA MET A 522 7.47 -36.56 0.15
C MET A 522 8.10 -35.63 -0.92
N MET A 523 7.74 -35.77 -2.21
CA MET A 523 8.32 -34.97 -3.28
C MET A 523 7.71 -33.55 -3.33
N ALA A 524 8.56 -32.52 -3.24
CA ALA A 524 8.15 -31.12 -3.43
C ALA A 524 8.06 -30.77 -4.93
N LEU A 525 6.84 -30.70 -5.47
CA LEU A 525 6.56 -30.45 -6.89
C LEU A 525 6.43 -28.96 -7.22
N GLU A 526 6.04 -28.15 -6.24
CA GLU A 526 5.90 -26.70 -6.34
C GLU A 526 6.72 -25.99 -5.25
N THR A 527 7.07 -24.72 -5.48
CA THR A 527 7.71 -23.84 -4.49
C THR A 527 6.98 -22.50 -4.39
N VAL A 528 6.74 -22.05 -3.17
CA VAL A 528 6.07 -20.75 -2.92
C VAL A 528 7.07 -19.60 -3.11
N ARG A 529 6.84 -18.76 -4.12
CA ARG A 529 7.54 -17.48 -4.33
C ARG A 529 6.75 -16.34 -3.69
N ASN A 530 7.41 -15.23 -3.34
CA ASN A 530 6.80 -14.06 -2.69
C ASN A 530 5.95 -14.40 -1.44
N ARG A 531 6.52 -15.13 -0.48
CA ARG A 531 5.81 -15.64 0.72
C ARG A 531 5.03 -14.55 1.48
N TYR A 532 5.52 -13.31 1.49
CA TYR A 532 4.94 -12.20 2.24
C TYR A 532 3.85 -11.41 1.48
N LEU A 533 3.58 -11.74 0.21
CA LEU A 533 2.58 -11.08 -0.62
C LEU A 533 1.57 -12.08 -1.17
N ASP A 534 1.71 -12.45 -2.44
CA ASP A 534 0.76 -13.24 -3.21
C ASP A 534 1.09 -14.74 -3.24
N GLY A 535 2.24 -15.16 -2.70
CA GLY A 535 2.54 -16.57 -2.44
C GLY A 535 2.43 -17.47 -3.67
N ARG A 536 2.83 -17.01 -4.87
CA ARG A 536 2.63 -17.78 -6.10
C ARG A 536 3.45 -19.06 -6.11
N ASN A 537 2.81 -20.17 -6.44
CA ASN A 537 3.48 -21.45 -6.64
C ASN A 537 4.20 -21.46 -7.99
N ALA A 538 5.50 -21.76 -7.95
CA ALA A 538 6.31 -22.05 -9.13
C ALA A 538 6.50 -23.56 -9.23
N ALA A 539 6.08 -24.13 -10.38
CA ALA A 539 6.26 -25.55 -10.67
C ALA A 539 7.74 -25.88 -10.90
N ASN A 540 8.19 -26.98 -10.28
CA ASN A 540 9.55 -27.50 -10.42
C ASN A 540 9.59 -28.85 -11.16
N CYS A 541 8.47 -29.30 -11.72
CA CYS A 541 8.32 -30.58 -12.39
C CYS A 541 7.84 -30.44 -13.84
N SER A 542 7.86 -31.55 -14.59
CA SER A 542 7.41 -31.59 -15.98
C SER A 542 5.89 -31.42 -16.09
N GLU A 543 5.40 -30.98 -17.26
CA GLU A 543 3.96 -30.87 -17.51
C GLU A 543 3.20 -32.18 -17.30
N GLN A 544 3.80 -33.32 -17.66
CA GLN A 544 3.21 -34.65 -17.41
C GLN A 544 3.02 -34.93 -15.91
N THR A 545 3.95 -34.45 -15.07
CA THR A 545 3.85 -34.58 -13.61
C THR A 545 2.74 -33.68 -13.08
N LEU A 546 2.64 -32.45 -13.60
CA LEU A 546 1.56 -31.52 -13.25
C LEU A 546 0.17 -32.08 -13.60
N THR A 547 0.02 -32.75 -14.75
CA THR A 547 -1.25 -33.43 -15.09
C THR A 547 -1.65 -34.45 -14.03
N ARG A 548 -0.69 -35.25 -13.54
CA ARG A 548 -0.95 -36.22 -12.47
C ARG A 548 -1.27 -35.56 -11.12
N VAL A 549 -0.67 -34.40 -10.84
CA VAL A 549 -1.02 -33.59 -9.65
C VAL A 549 -2.48 -33.13 -9.74
N ASP A 550 -2.93 -32.70 -10.91
CA ASP A 550 -4.32 -32.27 -11.12
C ASP A 550 -5.30 -33.44 -10.95
N GLU A 551 -4.96 -34.62 -11.46
CA GLU A 551 -5.75 -35.85 -11.28
C GLU A 551 -5.88 -36.24 -9.80
N GLU A 552 -4.77 -36.22 -9.06
CA GLU A 552 -4.77 -36.54 -7.62
C GLU A 552 -5.55 -35.50 -6.81
N THR A 553 -5.39 -34.22 -7.14
CA THR A 553 -6.15 -33.11 -6.51
C THR A 553 -7.65 -33.32 -6.71
N LEU A 554 -8.07 -33.70 -7.92
CA LEU A 554 -9.47 -33.99 -8.23
C LEU A 554 -10.01 -35.18 -7.42
N ASN A 555 -9.20 -36.23 -7.21
CA ASN A 555 -9.59 -37.39 -6.42
C ASN A 555 -9.87 -36.99 -4.96
N ILE A 556 -8.99 -36.21 -4.35
CA ILE A 556 -9.17 -35.68 -2.98
C ILE A 556 -10.48 -34.89 -2.87
N ILE A 557 -10.73 -33.96 -3.80
CA ILE A 557 -11.95 -33.14 -3.80
C ILE A 557 -13.20 -34.04 -3.95
N LYS A 558 -13.18 -35.02 -4.86
CA LYS A 558 -14.30 -35.94 -5.08
C LYS A 558 -14.63 -36.75 -3.82
N ASP A 559 -13.62 -37.25 -3.13
CA ASP A 559 -13.82 -38.08 -1.94
C ASP A 559 -14.32 -37.24 -0.76
N CYS A 560 -13.77 -36.04 -0.56
CA CYS A 560 -14.27 -35.09 0.43
C CYS A 560 -15.71 -34.65 0.13
N HIS A 561 -16.04 -34.36 -1.14
CA HIS A 561 -17.41 -34.00 -1.53
C HIS A 561 -18.41 -35.13 -1.25
N LYS A 562 -18.07 -36.38 -1.59
CA LYS A 562 -18.90 -37.55 -1.28
C LYS A 562 -19.07 -37.75 0.22
N LYS A 563 -18.00 -37.54 1.01
CA LYS A 563 -18.05 -37.60 2.47
C LYS A 563 -19.01 -36.55 3.04
N ALA A 564 -18.94 -35.30 2.55
CA ALA A 564 -19.84 -34.23 2.95
C ALA A 564 -21.31 -34.55 2.61
N ILE A 565 -21.60 -35.01 1.38
CA ILE A 565 -22.96 -35.43 0.98
C ILE A 565 -23.50 -36.51 1.92
N LYS A 566 -22.69 -37.55 2.19
CA LYS A 566 -23.10 -38.65 3.07
C LYS A 566 -23.44 -38.17 4.48
N LEU A 567 -22.59 -37.32 5.07
CA LEU A 567 -22.81 -36.77 6.41
C LEU A 567 -24.11 -35.95 6.49
N LEU A 568 -24.39 -35.15 5.46
CA LEU A 568 -25.57 -34.30 5.40
C LEU A 568 -26.85 -35.09 5.10
N ASP A 569 -26.79 -36.12 4.25
CA ASP A 569 -27.93 -36.97 3.92
C ASP A 569 -28.38 -37.81 5.13
N GLU A 570 -27.43 -38.37 5.89
CA GLU A 570 -27.69 -39.06 7.17
C GLU A 570 -28.27 -38.11 8.25
N ASN A 571 -28.10 -36.80 8.06
CA ASN A 571 -28.52 -35.74 8.99
C ASN A 571 -29.53 -34.76 8.43
N ARG A 572 -30.27 -35.16 7.39
CA ARG A 572 -31.18 -34.27 6.67
C ARG A 572 -32.21 -33.58 7.57
N ASP A 573 -32.81 -34.29 8.52
CA ASP A 573 -33.78 -33.71 9.45
C ASP A 573 -33.17 -32.58 10.31
N LEU A 574 -31.92 -32.76 10.75
CA LEU A 574 -31.20 -31.79 11.57
C LEU A 574 -30.80 -30.58 10.73
N LEU A 575 -30.31 -30.81 9.50
CA LEU A 575 -30.04 -29.77 8.51
C LEU A 575 -31.29 -28.89 8.29
N THR A 576 -32.45 -29.50 8.01
CA THR A 576 -33.71 -28.76 7.81
C THR A 576 -34.15 -27.99 9.06
N LYS A 577 -34.05 -28.59 10.26
CA LYS A 577 -34.41 -27.92 11.53
C LYS A 577 -33.57 -26.68 11.77
N ILE A 578 -32.24 -26.79 11.65
CA ILE A 578 -31.31 -25.70 11.91
C ILE A 578 -31.46 -24.62 10.83
N SER A 579 -31.58 -25.00 9.55
CA SER A 579 -31.78 -24.04 8.46
C SER A 579 -33.09 -23.26 8.59
N ASN A 580 -34.18 -23.87 9.05
CA ASN A 580 -35.43 -23.14 9.31
C ASN A 580 -35.26 -22.16 10.47
N THR A 581 -34.58 -22.57 11.55
CA THR A 581 -34.29 -21.69 12.68
C THR A 581 -33.42 -20.50 12.25
N LEU A 582 -32.43 -20.73 11.37
CA LEU A 582 -31.59 -19.69 10.81
C LEU A 582 -32.37 -18.74 9.88
N LEU A 583 -33.39 -19.22 9.17
CA LEU A 583 -34.25 -18.37 8.35
C LEU A 583 -35.10 -17.41 9.18
N ASP A 584 -35.52 -17.85 10.37
CA ASP A 584 -36.32 -17.06 11.30
C ASP A 584 -35.48 -16.03 12.05
N LYS A 585 -34.29 -16.42 12.56
CA LYS A 585 -33.41 -15.55 13.35
C LYS A 585 -32.39 -14.75 12.54
N GLU A 586 -32.13 -15.15 11.29
CA GLU A 586 -31.09 -14.64 10.37
C GLU A 586 -29.64 -14.83 10.84
N THR A 587 -29.42 -15.06 12.13
CA THR A 587 -28.13 -15.31 12.76
C THR A 587 -28.31 -16.30 13.90
N LEU A 588 -27.42 -17.28 13.99
CA LEU A 588 -27.33 -18.26 15.08
C LEU A 588 -25.92 -18.22 15.67
N MET A 589 -25.85 -18.15 17.00
CA MET A 589 -24.59 -18.28 17.72
C MET A 589 -24.18 -19.76 17.84
N GLY A 590 -22.89 -20.01 17.98
CA GLY A 590 -22.30 -21.35 18.07
C GLY A 590 -22.91 -22.20 19.18
N ASP A 591 -23.18 -21.61 20.35
CA ASP A 591 -23.76 -22.33 21.48
C ASP A 591 -25.20 -22.79 21.22
N GLU A 592 -26.06 -21.91 20.70
CA GLU A 592 -27.43 -22.28 20.27
C GLU A 592 -27.40 -23.35 19.18
N PHE A 593 -26.46 -23.25 18.23
CA PHE A 593 -26.28 -24.23 17.18
C PHE A 593 -25.86 -25.60 17.74
N LEU A 594 -24.88 -25.62 18.62
CA LEU A 594 -24.36 -26.85 19.23
C LEU A 594 -25.41 -27.51 20.13
N GLU A 595 -26.24 -26.77 20.85
CA GLU A 595 -27.35 -27.33 21.62
C GLU A 595 -28.28 -28.17 20.72
N MET A 596 -28.65 -27.65 19.55
CA MET A 596 -29.49 -28.38 18.59
C MET A 596 -28.80 -29.65 18.04
N VAL A 597 -27.48 -29.61 17.87
CA VAL A 597 -26.70 -30.79 17.44
C VAL A 597 -26.63 -31.82 18.56
N PHE A 598 -26.38 -31.40 19.80
CA PHE A 598 -26.28 -32.26 20.98
C PHE A 598 -27.60 -32.93 21.37
N GLU A 599 -28.75 -32.35 21.03
CA GLU A 599 -30.05 -33.01 21.17
C GLU A 599 -30.11 -34.34 20.39
N LYS A 600 -29.47 -34.40 19.22
CA LYS A 600 -29.41 -35.61 18.38
C LYS A 600 -28.20 -36.48 18.70
N TYR A 601 -27.07 -35.86 19.08
CA TYR A 601 -25.80 -36.51 19.36
C TYR A 601 -25.26 -36.14 20.76
N PRO A 602 -25.82 -36.71 21.84
CA PRO A 602 -25.38 -36.41 23.21
C PRO A 602 -23.91 -36.76 23.48
N GLU A 603 -23.36 -37.73 22.75
CA GLU A 603 -21.96 -38.15 22.85
C GLU A 603 -20.98 -37.05 22.43
N LEU A 604 -21.36 -36.17 21.50
CA LEU A 604 -20.53 -35.04 21.08
C LEU A 604 -20.43 -33.99 22.19
N LYS A 605 -21.48 -33.87 23.03
CA LYS A 605 -21.46 -32.99 24.19
C LYS A 605 -20.43 -33.45 25.23
N ALA A 606 -20.40 -34.75 25.52
CA ALA A 606 -19.43 -35.33 26.46
C ALA A 606 -17.98 -35.14 25.97
N LEU A 607 -17.73 -35.32 24.68
CA LEU A 607 -16.41 -35.09 24.07
C LEU A 607 -15.99 -33.61 24.12
N LYS A 608 -16.92 -32.67 23.91
CA LYS A 608 -16.63 -31.24 24.06
C LYS A 608 -16.28 -30.89 25.50
N GLU A 609 -17.09 -31.34 26.47
CA GLU A 609 -16.85 -31.09 27.90
C GLU A 609 -15.51 -31.70 28.39
N GLU A 610 -15.08 -32.83 27.83
CA GLU A 610 -13.79 -33.44 28.14
C GLU A 610 -12.62 -32.62 27.56
N LYS A 611 -12.74 -32.17 26.30
CA LYS A 611 -11.76 -31.28 25.67
C LYS A 611 -11.64 -29.94 26.40
N ASP A 612 -12.76 -29.34 26.80
CA ASP A 612 -12.78 -28.08 27.54
C ASP A 612 -12.05 -28.20 28.88
N LYS A 613 -12.24 -29.32 29.61
CA LYS A 613 -11.51 -29.60 30.86
C LYS A 613 -10.01 -29.82 30.65
N GLU A 614 -9.63 -30.59 29.62
CA GLU A 614 -8.21 -30.79 29.31
C GLU A 614 -7.56 -29.45 28.94
N ARG A 615 -8.29 -28.60 28.21
CA ARG A 615 -7.84 -27.25 27.83
C ARG A 615 -7.66 -26.34 29.03
N GLU A 616 -8.64 -26.23 29.93
CA GLU A 616 -8.52 -25.41 31.15
C GLU A 616 -7.25 -25.80 31.93
N SER A 617 -6.99 -27.11 32.05
CA SER A 617 -5.78 -27.60 32.72
C SER A 617 -4.48 -27.23 32.00
N ARG A 618 -4.47 -27.23 30.65
CA ARG A 618 -3.32 -26.82 29.83
C ARG A 618 -3.09 -25.31 29.89
N GLU A 619 -4.16 -24.53 29.90
CA GLU A 619 -4.10 -23.07 29.92
C GLU A 619 -3.61 -22.57 31.29
N GLU A 620 -4.05 -23.20 32.38
CA GLU A 620 -3.50 -22.99 33.72
C GLU A 620 -2.02 -23.34 33.80
N ALA A 621 -1.62 -24.50 33.23
CA ALA A 621 -0.20 -24.88 33.18
C ALA A 621 0.63 -23.88 32.35
N ARG A 622 0.10 -23.38 31.22
CA ARG A 622 0.77 -22.40 30.36
C ARG A 622 0.89 -21.04 31.04
N LYS A 623 -0.15 -20.58 31.74
CA LYS A 623 -0.12 -19.35 32.56
C LYS A 623 0.89 -19.46 33.70
N ALA A 624 1.01 -20.63 34.34
CA ALA A 624 2.01 -20.87 35.38
C ALA A 624 3.45 -20.84 34.84
N ILE A 625 3.69 -21.38 33.64
CA ILE A 625 5.00 -21.32 32.96
C ILE A 625 5.33 -19.88 32.56
N TYR A 626 4.37 -19.15 31.99
CA TYR A 626 4.57 -17.75 31.59
C TYR A 626 4.78 -16.81 32.78
N ALA A 627 4.10 -17.04 33.90
CA ALA A 627 4.34 -16.32 35.14
C ALA A 627 5.76 -16.56 35.66
N LYS A 628 6.24 -17.81 35.60
CA LYS A 628 7.63 -18.17 35.96
C LYS A 628 8.66 -17.52 35.05
N SER A 629 8.47 -17.53 33.73
CA SER A 629 9.42 -16.88 32.81
C SER A 629 9.49 -15.37 33.04
N LYS A 630 8.34 -14.73 33.34
CA LYS A 630 8.29 -13.31 33.66
C LYS A 630 8.94 -12.99 35.01
N GLU A 631 8.80 -13.85 36.01
CA GLU A 631 9.50 -13.75 37.30
C GLU A 631 11.02 -13.96 37.14
N GLU A 632 11.45 -14.88 36.28
CA GLU A 632 12.87 -15.08 35.94
C GLU A 632 13.45 -13.85 35.22
N ASP A 633 12.75 -13.28 34.23
CA ASP A 633 13.15 -12.03 33.56
C ASP A 633 13.23 -10.83 34.52
N LEU A 634 12.32 -10.75 35.50
CA LEU A 634 12.35 -9.74 36.58
C LEU A 634 13.50 -9.98 37.57
N SER A 635 13.85 -11.23 37.85
CA SER A 635 14.96 -11.59 38.73
C SER A 635 16.33 -11.30 38.09
N ILE A 636 16.48 -11.57 36.79
CA ILE A 636 17.71 -11.29 36.02
C ILE A 636 17.91 -9.77 35.87
N ASN A 637 16.83 -9.01 35.68
CA ASN A 637 16.90 -7.54 35.66
C ASN A 637 17.22 -6.96 37.04
N ASN A 638 16.71 -7.54 38.13
CA ASN A 638 17.04 -7.08 39.49
C ASN A 638 18.47 -7.44 39.90
N GLU A 639 19.00 -8.62 39.51
CA GLU A 639 20.40 -8.98 39.75
C GLU A 639 21.37 -8.06 38.99
N LYS A 640 21.07 -7.71 37.73
CA LYS A 640 21.87 -6.73 36.96
C LYS A 640 21.84 -5.32 37.54
N VAL A 641 20.70 -4.87 38.08
CA VAL A 641 20.60 -3.56 38.76
C VAL A 641 21.35 -3.56 40.10
N THR A 642 21.43 -4.70 40.78
CA THR A 642 22.25 -4.84 41.99
C THR A 642 23.74 -4.93 41.72
N GLU A 643 24.18 -5.54 40.59
CA GLU A 643 25.59 -5.53 40.19
C GLU A 643 26.05 -4.12 39.77
N ASP A 644 25.26 -3.38 38.98
CA ASP A 644 25.59 -2.00 38.55
C ASP A 644 25.67 -1.01 39.74
N THR A 645 24.91 -1.23 40.83
CA THR A 645 24.99 -0.39 42.04
C THR A 645 26.11 -0.78 43.01
N THR A 646 26.66 -2.00 42.90
CA THR A 646 27.87 -2.39 43.64
C THR A 646 29.17 -1.95 42.98
N ASP A 647 29.19 -1.80 41.65
CA ASP A 647 30.39 -1.33 40.92
C ASP A 647 30.60 0.20 41.00
N GLU A 648 29.54 1.01 41.10
CA GLU A 648 29.69 2.46 41.38
C GLU A 648 30.25 2.74 42.79
N ASN A 649 29.93 1.91 43.79
CA ASN A 649 30.47 2.04 45.15
C ASN A 649 31.92 1.51 45.28
N ASN A 650 32.35 0.60 44.40
CA ASN A 650 33.74 0.13 44.37
C ASN A 650 34.67 1.12 43.64
N ASN A 651 34.20 1.81 42.60
CA ASN A 651 35.01 2.82 41.91
C ASN A 651 35.28 4.06 42.78
N GLN A 652 34.35 4.50 43.63
CA GLN A 652 34.63 5.58 44.60
C GLN A 652 35.65 5.17 45.68
N ARG A 653 35.70 3.89 46.07
CA ARG A 653 36.70 3.37 47.04
C ARG A 653 38.07 3.12 46.43
N ILE A 654 38.16 2.98 45.10
CA ILE A 654 39.43 2.82 44.38
C ILE A 654 40.04 4.20 44.07
N GLU A 655 39.23 5.22 43.78
CA GLU A 655 39.72 6.60 43.61
C GLU A 655 40.28 7.20 44.92
N GLU A 656 39.66 6.97 46.08
CA GLU A 656 40.22 7.41 47.38
C GLU A 656 41.52 6.66 47.79
N LYS A 657 41.74 5.45 47.25
CA LYS A 657 42.96 4.67 47.51
C LYS A 657 44.12 5.03 46.58
N ILE A 658 43.84 5.58 45.41
CA ILE A 658 44.88 6.01 44.45
C ILE A 658 45.42 7.40 44.82
N GLU A 659 44.61 8.29 45.40
CA GLU A 659 45.12 9.58 45.91
C GLU A 659 46.08 9.41 47.11
N ASN A 660 45.86 8.43 47.99
CA ASN A 660 46.69 8.18 49.16
C ASN A 660 48.02 7.43 48.89
N ILE A 661 48.29 7.02 47.64
CA ILE A 661 49.56 6.34 47.26
C ILE A 661 50.50 7.32 46.51
N SER A 662 50.12 8.60 46.37
CA SER A 662 50.93 9.62 45.69
C SER A 662 51.65 10.61 46.63
N LEU A 663 51.67 10.36 47.95
CA LEU A 663 52.29 11.23 48.96
C LEU A 663 53.23 10.55 49.97
N GLU A 664 53.73 9.35 49.66
CA GLU A 664 54.96 8.77 50.25
C GLU A 664 55.98 8.45 49.15
#